data_AF-A0A7W1U2Z7-F1
#
_entry.id   AF-A0A7W1U2Z7-F1
#
_cell.length_a   1.000
_cell.length_b   1.000
_cell.length_c   1.000
_cell.angle_alpha   90.00
_cell.angle_beta   90.00
_cell.angle_gamma   90.00
#
_symmetry.space_group_name_H-M   'P 1'
#
loop_
_entity.id
_entity.type
_entity.pdbx_description
1 polymer ?
#
loop_
_entity_poly.entity_id
_entity_poly.type
_entity_poly.pdbx_seq_one_letter_code
_entity_poly.pdbx_strand_id
1 'polypeptide(L)'
;MPETDFVPGLYIRDDDEGLFSRDIDGQLVRLDKPTEADYKKNVTLQIDGVPVTVPLAEPLTDANGNIVVDLAGRTTPRYTTIFDAAQKLALETMGGEKKISIPILCHQPHMRPVAVCRVCIVQIYGQKRGRRAAERKLLPACQHQVKEGMEVFTMNDPGADGERVRQTVKVVTELLAADHLKPASPPELEEEFAEFNELGQMTRRCGADPSRFRMELLSNPPPPPRPQTGRRGLDASSPVFQVDHSACILCDRCVRACDDVRENHVIGRTGKGITAGIGFDLNVPMGESTCVKCGECMVSCPTSAITFKPIARIKIVAKRRSAQTLSPRELTSDPIFAGIPPKFLLWQRGLVIRRQIRAGEVLCRQGEPGNTAFIIRSGRFKVTIFPRLPAAGGRLFHRQRPTIRERTAADVIVGEMACLSGSPRAADITALESGEVWEIRRNVLDRLMRLPSQRHRFETKYRQSSLDLTLQNTDLFRGLEEENYRQVVDYLRPRLNFVRVQPGQTLFRQGENADYLYFVRLGEARISVHLHGKVAKTVSSGPGTVLGEIGLLAGFLEDKRGSIEEIDRALQSQLNRSGDDPAQAFPPGVRTATCSALNQLELAQLARSDFLEMLRKFEVLRRRIIEQSLARLRSSAVGHRILDEYVAQGLYEGQSILVLDLDNCTRCDACTKACVDHHGTATHGIPIPRLLRAGRRLDNYMVATSCRSCTDPHCMTGCPVDSIHRGKHLQIVIEDHCIGCGLCAENCPYGSIFMIPNERNRIAVPDPEHLERTHIVGQMKAANCDLCDAAGELSSPHPACVAACPHDAAFRMTGPELLGRVRRGHGGPVMPLRDDDAIA
;
A
#
# COMPACT_ATOMS: atom_id res chain seq x y z
N MET A 1 -7.57 57.18 22.04
CA MET A 1 -7.86 56.44 23.29
C MET A 1 -6.72 55.46 23.51
N PRO A 2 -6.15 55.35 24.71
CA PRO A 2 -4.89 54.64 24.93
C PRO A 2 -5.09 53.12 24.86
N GLU A 3 -4.03 52.48 24.40
CA GLU A 3 -3.82 51.03 24.30
C GLU A 3 -3.99 50.37 25.67
N THR A 4 -4.96 49.46 25.77
CA THR A 4 -4.97 48.43 26.83
C THR A 4 -4.27 47.21 26.27
N ASP A 5 -3.12 46.87 26.86
CA ASP A 5 -2.36 45.65 26.64
C ASP A 5 -3.28 44.41 26.70
N PHE A 6 -3.59 43.85 25.53
CA PHE A 6 -4.12 42.51 25.43
C PHE A 6 -2.97 41.53 25.65
N VAL A 7 -2.89 40.95 26.86
CA VAL A 7 -1.97 39.85 27.15
C VAL A 7 -2.35 38.65 26.26
N PRO A 8 -1.54 38.27 25.25
CA PRO A 8 -1.82 37.12 24.41
C PRO A 8 -1.27 35.86 25.11
N GLY A 9 -2.11 34.88 25.43
CA GLY A 9 -1.57 33.56 25.81
C GLY A 9 -2.33 32.64 26.75
N LEU A 10 -3.63 32.81 26.99
CA LEU A 10 -4.40 31.87 27.84
C LEU A 10 -5.68 31.41 27.16
N TYR A 11 -5.56 30.82 25.97
CA TYR A 11 -6.57 29.87 25.50
C TYR A 11 -6.12 28.47 25.89
N ILE A 12 -6.61 27.99 27.03
CA ILE A 12 -6.51 26.60 27.43
C ILE A 12 -7.45 25.82 26.50
N ARG A 13 -6.90 25.04 25.58
CA ARG A 13 -7.68 23.98 24.90
C ARG A 13 -7.72 22.77 25.84
N ASP A 14 -8.81 21.98 25.82
CA ASP A 14 -8.95 20.82 26.73
C ASP A 14 -7.83 19.75 26.54
N ASP A 15 -7.15 19.79 25.40
CA ASP A 15 -5.98 18.99 25.01
C ASP A 15 -4.67 19.39 25.72
N ASP A 16 -4.64 20.53 26.41
CA ASP A 16 -3.42 21.11 26.96
C ASP A 16 -3.10 20.66 28.42
N GLU A 17 -3.98 19.96 29.16
CA GLU A 17 -3.71 19.59 30.57
C GLU A 17 -2.40 18.79 30.78
N GLY A 18 -1.94 18.04 29.76
CA GLY A 18 -0.67 17.30 29.81
C GLY A 18 0.59 18.12 29.52
N LEU A 19 0.43 19.37 29.04
CA LEU A 19 1.51 20.31 28.75
C LEU A 19 1.77 21.26 29.91
N PHE A 20 1.14 21.06 31.07
CA PHE A 20 1.36 21.89 32.25
C PHE A 20 1.75 21.03 33.46
N SER A 21 2.83 21.41 34.14
CA SER A 21 3.20 20.88 35.46
C SER A 21 2.96 21.95 36.51
N ARG A 22 2.86 21.55 37.77
CA ARG A 22 3.04 22.51 38.88
C ARG A 22 4.52 22.66 39.19
N ASP A 23 4.98 23.89 39.37
CA ASP A 23 6.32 24.17 39.91
C ASP A 23 6.40 23.91 41.42
N ILE A 24 7.55 24.24 42.02
CA ILE A 24 7.81 24.06 43.46
C ILE A 24 6.88 24.86 44.38
N ASP A 25 6.27 25.93 43.85
CA ASP A 25 5.34 26.81 44.54
C ASP A 25 3.86 26.49 44.21
N GLY A 26 3.63 25.51 43.34
CA GLY A 26 2.32 25.02 42.98
C GLY A 26 1.67 25.77 41.81
N GLN A 27 2.38 26.68 41.13
CA GLN A 27 1.87 27.40 39.96
C GLN A 27 1.90 26.52 38.71
N LEU A 28 0.91 26.69 37.82
CA LEU A 28 0.86 25.97 36.55
C LEU A 28 1.91 26.54 35.59
N VAL A 29 2.90 25.74 35.22
CA VAL A 29 3.96 26.08 34.28
C VAL A 29 3.84 25.20 33.04
N ARG A 30 3.88 25.81 31.85
CA ARG A 30 3.87 25.08 30.58
C ARG A 30 5.20 24.33 30.41
N LEU A 31 5.13 23.03 30.18
CA LEU A 31 6.26 22.18 29.88
C LEU A 31 6.77 22.51 28.47
N ASP A 32 8.10 22.65 28.35
CA ASP A 32 8.74 22.74 27.05
C ASP A 32 8.49 21.45 26.23
N LYS A 33 8.55 21.55 24.90
CA LYS A 33 8.50 20.35 24.06
C LYS A 33 9.78 19.53 24.26
N PRO A 34 9.69 18.19 24.33
CA PRO A 34 10.87 17.34 24.42
C PRO A 34 11.77 17.52 23.18
N THR A 35 13.07 17.38 23.40
CA THR A 35 14.11 17.48 22.37
C THR A 35 14.88 16.18 22.25
N GLU A 36 15.62 15.98 21.15
CA GLU A 36 16.47 14.78 21.00
C GLU A 36 17.57 14.70 22.08
N ALA A 37 17.95 15.82 22.69
CA ALA A 37 18.90 15.83 23.80
C ALA A 37 18.33 15.11 25.04
N ASP A 38 17.00 15.08 25.19
CA ASP A 38 16.32 14.42 26.31
C ASP A 38 16.36 12.89 26.22
N TYR A 39 16.69 12.32 25.06
CA TYR A 39 16.90 10.87 24.91
C TYR A 39 18.04 10.33 25.76
N LYS A 40 19.04 11.19 26.06
CA LYS A 40 20.21 10.83 26.85
C LYS A 40 20.01 11.06 28.36
N LYS A 41 18.94 11.76 28.75
CA LYS A 41 18.63 12.04 30.15
C LYS A 41 17.83 10.87 30.68
N ASN A 42 18.41 10.09 31.59
CA ASN A 42 17.70 9.00 32.24
C ASN A 42 16.98 9.50 33.49
N VAL A 43 15.83 8.91 33.75
CA VAL A 43 15.00 9.14 34.92
C VAL A 43 14.80 7.81 35.63
N THR A 44 15.02 7.79 36.94
CA THR A 44 14.77 6.62 37.79
C THR A 44 13.52 6.84 38.62
N LEU A 45 12.60 5.88 38.56
CA LEU A 45 11.37 5.84 39.33
C LEU A 45 11.16 4.43 39.91
N GLN A 46 10.26 4.29 40.88
CA GLN A 46 9.85 2.99 41.41
C GLN A 46 8.40 2.69 41.01
N ILE A 47 8.15 1.49 40.51
CA ILE A 47 6.80 0.99 40.20
C ILE A 47 6.56 -0.27 41.01
N ASP A 48 5.55 -0.25 41.90
CA ASP A 48 5.24 -1.35 42.83
C ASP A 48 6.46 -1.81 43.64
N GLY A 49 7.31 -0.84 44.04
CA GLY A 49 8.55 -1.06 44.78
C GLY A 49 9.74 -1.56 43.93
N VAL A 50 9.57 -1.74 42.62
CA VAL A 50 10.64 -2.14 41.70
C VAL A 50 11.23 -0.91 41.02
N PRO A 51 12.54 -0.65 41.14
CA PRO A 51 13.17 0.47 40.44
C PRO A 51 13.22 0.21 38.93
N VAL A 52 12.93 1.24 38.15
CA VAL A 52 13.04 1.23 36.68
C VAL A 52 13.71 2.53 36.23
N THR A 53 14.65 2.41 35.30
CA THR A 53 15.35 3.55 34.70
C THR A 53 15.00 3.64 33.22
N VAL A 54 14.43 4.77 32.82
CA VAL A 54 13.97 5.05 31.45
C VAL A 54 14.53 6.37 30.94
N PRO A 55 14.70 6.57 29.63
CA PRO A 55 15.00 7.90 29.11
C PRO A 55 13.82 8.86 29.39
N LEU A 56 14.10 10.15 29.55
CA LEU A 56 13.09 11.20 29.81
C LEU A 56 12.15 11.39 28.62
N ALA A 57 12.69 11.20 27.42
CA ALA A 57 11.97 11.23 26.16
C ALA A 57 12.35 10.03 25.29
N GLU A 58 11.42 9.62 24.44
CA GLU A 58 11.61 8.60 23.43
C GLU A 58 11.18 9.13 22.06
N PRO A 59 11.77 8.62 20.97
CA PRO A 59 11.28 8.94 19.64
C PRO A 59 9.85 8.41 19.44
N LEU A 60 9.01 9.19 18.75
CA LEU A 60 7.70 8.73 18.30
C LEU A 60 7.86 7.53 17.37
N THR A 61 7.03 6.51 17.56
CA THR A 61 7.01 5.32 16.71
C THR A 61 5.71 5.20 15.92
N ASP A 62 5.81 4.64 14.72
CA ASP A 62 4.65 4.28 13.90
C ASP A 62 3.91 3.04 14.44
N ALA A 63 2.80 2.65 13.81
CA ALA A 63 1.99 1.49 14.19
C ALA A 63 2.76 0.16 14.29
N ASN A 64 3.95 0.12 13.71
CA ASN A 64 4.79 -1.06 13.61
C ASN A 64 6.06 -0.93 14.48
N GLY A 65 6.15 0.11 15.32
CA GLY A 65 7.25 0.32 16.26
C GLY A 65 8.49 1.00 15.66
N ASN A 66 8.41 1.57 14.46
CA ASN A 66 9.55 2.22 13.80
C ASN A 66 9.60 3.70 14.15
N ILE A 67 10.80 4.20 14.39
CA ILE A 67 11.04 5.60 14.68
C ILE A 67 10.57 6.45 13.48
N VAL A 68 9.67 7.38 13.75
CA VAL A 68 9.20 8.36 12.78
C VAL A 68 10.30 9.42 12.62
N VAL A 69 10.87 9.49 11.41
CA VAL A 69 11.87 10.49 11.02
C VAL A 69 11.29 11.44 9.97
N ASP A 70 11.66 12.72 10.06
CA ASP A 70 11.30 13.72 9.07
C ASP A 70 12.15 13.58 7.78
N LEU A 71 11.87 14.40 6.77
CA LEU A 71 12.58 14.39 5.49
C LEU A 71 14.08 14.73 5.61
N ALA A 72 14.52 15.31 6.74
CA ALA A 72 15.90 15.59 7.06
C ALA A 72 16.55 14.51 7.96
N GLY A 73 15.83 13.43 8.24
CA GLY A 73 16.29 12.32 9.09
C GLY A 73 16.20 12.58 10.59
N ARG A 74 15.54 13.66 11.03
CA ARG A 74 15.39 14.01 12.45
C ARG A 74 14.19 13.29 13.05
N THR A 75 14.32 12.86 14.30
CA THR A 75 13.24 12.16 15.01
C THR A 75 12.24 13.14 15.61
N THR A 76 11.01 12.70 15.89
CA THR A 76 10.04 13.50 16.65
C THR A 76 10.05 13.05 18.12
N PRO A 77 10.62 13.82 19.07
CA PRO A 77 10.66 13.44 20.47
C PRO A 77 9.26 13.49 21.12
N ARG A 78 8.99 12.55 22.02
CA ARG A 78 7.86 12.61 22.96
C ARG A 78 8.34 12.27 24.37
N TYR A 79 7.68 12.80 25.39
CA TYR A 79 8.00 12.43 26.76
C TYR A 79 7.65 10.97 27.05
N THR A 80 8.48 10.35 27.88
CA THR A 80 8.24 9.01 28.42
C THR A 80 7.20 9.09 29.52
N THR A 81 6.18 8.25 29.42
CA THR A 81 5.06 8.21 30.37
C THR A 81 5.26 7.09 31.40
N ILE A 82 4.51 7.14 32.50
CA ILE A 82 4.49 6.04 33.48
C ILE A 82 4.09 4.73 32.82
N PHE A 83 3.16 4.78 31.85
CA PHE A 83 2.75 3.60 31.09
C PHE A 83 3.90 2.99 30.28
N ASP A 84 4.72 3.83 29.61
CA ASP A 84 5.90 3.38 28.86
C ASP A 84 6.92 2.71 29.81
N ALA A 85 7.17 3.32 30.98
CA ALA A 85 8.07 2.77 31.98
C ALA A 85 7.60 1.43 32.54
N ALA A 86 6.30 1.30 32.83
CA ALA A 86 5.71 0.03 33.27
C ALA A 86 5.80 -1.05 32.17
N GLN A 87 5.62 -0.68 30.90
CA GLN A 87 5.73 -1.61 29.78
C GLN A 87 7.18 -2.09 29.60
N LYS A 88 8.18 -1.21 29.72
CA LYS A 88 9.59 -1.59 29.71
C LYS A 88 9.91 -2.57 30.84
N LEU A 89 9.46 -2.27 32.06
CA LEU A 89 9.65 -3.15 33.21
C LEU A 89 8.99 -4.53 33.02
N ALA A 90 7.82 -4.57 32.38
CA ALA A 90 7.14 -5.82 32.05
C ALA A 90 7.89 -6.66 31.01
N LEU A 91 8.63 -6.02 30.10
CA LEU A 91 9.47 -6.69 29.10
C LEU A 91 10.75 -7.25 29.73
N GLU A 92 11.40 -6.48 30.60
CA GLU A 92 12.64 -6.87 31.31
C GLU A 92 12.41 -8.03 32.30
N THR A 93 11.20 -8.14 32.84
CA THR A 93 10.79 -9.20 33.77
C THR A 93 10.07 -10.37 33.08
N MET A 94 10.12 -10.49 31.74
CA MET A 94 9.51 -11.62 31.00
C MET A 94 10.12 -12.96 31.44
N GLY A 95 9.40 -13.69 32.30
CA GLY A 95 9.82 -14.96 32.91
C GLY A 95 9.98 -14.94 34.43
N GLY A 96 9.89 -13.76 35.07
CA GLY A 96 9.94 -13.59 36.53
C GLY A 96 8.57 -13.56 37.22
N GLU A 97 8.57 -13.67 38.55
CA GLU A 97 7.36 -13.82 39.39
C GLU A 97 6.46 -12.56 39.46
N LYS A 98 6.93 -11.38 39.05
CA LYS A 98 6.19 -10.10 39.11
C LYS A 98 6.09 -9.40 37.74
N LYS A 99 5.06 -9.75 36.95
CA LYS A 99 4.71 -9.02 35.72
C LYS A 99 3.85 -7.78 36.06
N ILE A 100 4.47 -6.59 36.10
CA ILE A 100 3.77 -5.33 36.36
C ILE A 100 3.10 -4.85 35.05
N SER A 101 1.77 -4.81 34.99
CA SER A 101 1.03 -4.40 33.79
C SER A 101 -0.07 -3.41 34.16
N ILE A 102 0.06 -2.17 33.70
CA ILE A 102 -0.99 -1.17 33.83
C ILE A 102 -2.03 -1.42 32.73
N PRO A 103 -3.32 -1.58 33.08
CA PRO A 103 -4.37 -1.82 32.08
C PRO A 103 -4.72 -0.55 31.31
N ILE A 104 -5.08 -0.70 30.03
CA ILE A 104 -5.47 0.44 29.19
C ILE A 104 -6.37 -0.02 28.04
N LEU A 105 -7.35 0.82 27.67
CA LEU A 105 -8.25 0.56 26.53
C LEU A 105 -8.11 1.61 25.42
N CYS A 106 -7.87 2.88 25.79
CA CYS A 106 -7.88 4.01 24.86
C CYS A 106 -6.51 4.41 24.31
N HIS A 107 -5.46 3.61 24.42
CA HIS A 107 -4.14 3.98 23.92
C HIS A 107 -3.35 2.75 23.49
N GLN A 108 -2.55 2.94 22.46
CA GLN A 108 -1.56 2.00 21.94
C GLN A 108 -0.24 2.76 21.82
N PRO A 109 0.93 2.10 21.94
CA PRO A 109 2.23 2.77 21.98
C PRO A 109 2.50 3.74 20.81
N HIS A 110 1.97 3.44 19.64
CA HIS A 110 2.13 4.22 18.40
C HIS A 110 1.09 5.33 18.21
N MET A 111 0.21 5.56 19.19
CA MET A 111 -0.81 6.60 19.16
C MET A 111 -0.53 7.63 20.23
N ARG A 112 -0.85 8.90 19.98
CA ARG A 112 -0.75 9.91 21.05
C ARG A 112 -1.73 9.58 22.19
N PRO A 113 -1.30 9.61 23.47
CA PRO A 113 -2.17 9.29 24.59
C PRO A 113 -3.19 10.40 24.85
N VAL A 114 -4.43 10.00 25.17
CA VAL A 114 -5.56 10.92 25.43
C VAL A 114 -6.23 10.68 26.79
N ALA A 115 -5.82 9.63 27.52
CA ALA A 115 -6.32 9.27 28.86
C ALA A 115 -7.85 9.16 29.04
N VAL A 116 -8.65 9.07 27.97
CA VAL A 116 -10.13 9.12 28.06
C VAL A 116 -10.77 7.94 28.80
N CYS A 117 -10.25 6.72 28.69
CA CYS A 117 -10.87 5.55 29.35
C CYS A 117 -10.63 5.48 30.86
N ARG A 118 -9.62 6.19 31.39
CA ARG A 118 -9.23 6.21 32.82
C ARG A 118 -8.96 4.83 33.47
N VAL A 119 -8.86 3.75 32.70
CA VAL A 119 -8.50 2.42 33.22
C VAL A 119 -7.03 2.36 33.69
N CYS A 120 -6.15 3.15 33.07
CA CYS A 120 -4.71 3.20 33.38
C CYS A 120 -4.34 4.05 34.62
N ILE A 121 -5.27 4.24 35.55
CA ILE A 121 -5.03 5.06 36.74
C ILE A 121 -4.01 4.41 37.69
N VAL A 122 -3.19 5.24 38.30
CA VAL A 122 -2.16 4.87 39.28
C VAL A 122 -2.16 5.83 40.45
N GLN A 123 -1.67 5.37 41.60
CA GLN A 123 -1.36 6.22 42.74
C GLN A 123 0.11 6.63 42.66
N ILE A 124 0.38 7.93 42.82
CA ILE A 124 1.74 8.49 42.68
C ILE A 124 2.13 9.15 44.00
N TYR A 125 3.40 8.98 44.37
CA TYR A 125 4.07 9.80 45.37
C TYR A 125 5.23 10.55 44.72
N GLY A 126 5.42 11.78 45.14
CA GLY A 126 6.57 12.60 44.76
C GLY A 126 7.15 13.33 45.96
N GLN A 127 8.25 14.04 45.73
CA GLN A 127 8.83 14.93 46.73
C GLN A 127 8.19 16.32 46.63
N LYS A 128 7.42 16.72 47.65
CA LYS A 128 6.93 18.09 47.80
C LYS A 128 7.60 18.72 49.02
N ARG A 129 8.34 19.81 48.81
CA ARG A 129 9.11 20.51 49.87
C ARG A 129 10.02 19.56 50.68
N GLY A 130 10.68 18.63 49.98
CA GLY A 130 11.59 17.65 50.60
C GLY A 130 10.91 16.51 51.38
N ARG A 131 9.58 16.41 51.37
CA ARG A 131 8.84 15.32 52.02
C ARG A 131 8.12 14.44 50.99
N ARG A 132 8.08 13.13 51.27
CA ARG A 132 7.27 12.16 50.53
C ARG A 132 5.79 12.51 50.70
N ALA A 133 5.10 12.83 49.61
CA ALA A 133 3.70 13.20 49.62
C ALA A 133 2.94 12.45 48.51
N ALA A 134 1.80 11.85 48.89
CA ALA A 134 0.89 11.22 47.94
C ALA A 134 0.16 12.29 47.12
N GLU A 135 -0.01 12.04 45.82
CA GLU A 135 -0.98 12.80 45.04
C GLU A 135 -2.40 12.48 45.50
N ARG A 136 -3.22 13.51 45.68
CA ARG A 136 -4.58 13.38 46.22
C ARG A 136 -5.49 12.58 45.28
N LYS A 137 -5.34 12.82 43.98
CA LYS A 137 -6.10 12.17 42.91
C LYS A 137 -5.27 11.02 42.33
N LEU A 138 -5.95 9.94 41.93
CA LEU A 138 -5.36 8.94 41.05
C LEU A 138 -5.18 9.56 39.66
N LEU A 139 -4.04 9.32 39.03
CA LEU A 139 -3.64 9.96 37.78
C LEU A 139 -3.48 8.92 36.66
N PRO A 140 -3.79 9.27 35.40
CA PRO A 140 -3.68 8.34 34.28
C PRO A 140 -2.20 8.13 33.89
N ALA A 141 -1.74 6.89 33.96
CA ALA A 141 -0.34 6.55 33.65
C ALA A 141 0.06 6.83 32.20
N CYS A 142 -0.88 6.76 31.24
CA CYS A 142 -0.57 6.91 29.82
C CYS A 142 -0.30 8.33 29.35
N GLN A 143 -0.67 9.34 30.15
CA GLN A 143 -0.42 10.75 29.83
C GLN A 143 0.56 11.37 30.82
N HIS A 144 0.69 10.80 32.03
CA HIS A 144 1.57 11.35 33.04
C HIS A 144 3.03 11.01 32.75
N GLN A 145 3.85 12.05 32.64
CA GLN A 145 5.29 11.96 32.42
C GLN A 145 6.01 11.39 33.65
N VAL A 146 7.08 10.62 33.42
CA VAL A 146 7.97 10.16 34.49
C VAL A 146 8.80 11.30 35.08
N LYS A 147 9.04 11.28 36.40
CA LYS A 147 9.92 12.23 37.09
C LYS A 147 10.89 11.48 37.99
N GLU A 148 12.04 12.10 38.24
CA GLU A 148 13.09 11.50 39.09
C GLU A 148 12.56 11.29 40.52
N GLY A 149 12.83 10.11 41.07
CA GLY A 149 12.40 9.76 42.44
C GLY A 149 10.90 9.60 42.60
N MET A 150 10.13 9.48 41.51
CA MET A 150 8.70 9.19 41.55
C MET A 150 8.47 7.76 42.06
N GLU A 151 7.49 7.57 42.95
CA GLU A 151 7.00 6.24 43.34
C GLU A 151 5.58 6.06 42.80
N VAL A 152 5.35 4.95 42.11
CA VAL A 152 4.09 4.63 41.43
C VAL A 152 3.56 3.31 41.96
N PHE A 153 2.29 3.31 42.36
CA PHE A 153 1.57 2.12 42.79
C PHE A 153 0.46 1.82 41.78
N THR A 154 0.46 0.60 41.27
CA THR A 154 -0.47 0.10 40.26
C THR A 154 -1.48 -0.86 40.90
N MET A 155 -2.41 -1.39 40.10
CA MET A 155 -3.35 -2.41 40.56
C MET A 155 -2.68 -3.73 40.98
N ASN A 156 -1.40 -3.92 40.67
CA ASN A 156 -0.64 -5.12 41.03
C ASN A 156 0.03 -5.02 42.41
N ASP A 157 0.13 -3.82 43.00
CA ASP A 157 0.68 -3.65 44.35
C ASP A 157 -0.22 -4.29 45.43
N PRO A 158 0.28 -5.19 46.29
CA PRO A 158 -0.56 -5.85 47.30
C PRO A 158 -0.94 -4.91 48.47
N GLY A 159 -0.34 -3.72 48.57
CA GLY A 159 -0.58 -2.77 49.64
C GLY A 159 -1.90 -2.01 49.54
N ALA A 160 -2.09 -1.06 50.47
CA ALA A 160 -3.29 -0.23 50.55
C ALA A 160 -3.46 0.69 49.33
N ASP A 161 -2.35 1.21 48.80
CA ASP A 161 -2.38 2.05 47.60
C ASP A 161 -2.79 1.23 46.36
N GLY A 162 -2.24 0.03 46.19
CA GLY A 162 -2.69 -0.88 45.13
C GLY A 162 -4.13 -1.35 45.27
N GLU A 163 -4.63 -1.54 46.50
CA GLU A 163 -6.05 -1.86 46.73
C GLU A 163 -6.98 -0.72 46.30
N ARG A 164 -6.61 0.53 46.65
CA ARG A 164 -7.33 1.72 46.20
C ARG A 164 -7.34 1.82 44.66
N VAL A 165 -6.23 1.51 44.01
CA VAL A 165 -6.15 1.49 42.53
C VAL A 165 -7.02 0.37 41.96
N ARG A 166 -6.90 -0.87 42.45
CA ARG A 166 -7.72 -2.03 42.01
C ARG A 166 -9.21 -1.72 42.08
N GLN A 167 -9.68 -1.22 43.22
CA GLN A 167 -11.09 -0.93 43.42
C GLN A 167 -11.59 0.17 42.50
N THR A 168 -10.77 1.21 42.27
CA THR A 168 -11.13 2.28 41.34
C THR A 168 -11.16 1.79 39.90
N VAL A 169 -10.16 1.01 39.47
CA VAL A 169 -10.12 0.40 38.12
C VAL A 169 -11.31 -0.52 37.91
N LYS A 170 -11.68 -1.31 38.92
CA LYS A 170 -12.87 -2.17 38.90
C LYS A 170 -14.13 -1.34 38.68
N VAL A 171 -14.38 -0.30 39.48
CA VAL A 171 -15.56 0.57 39.33
C VAL A 171 -15.61 1.26 37.96
N VAL A 172 -14.48 1.80 37.48
CA VAL A 172 -14.41 2.40 36.14
C VAL A 172 -14.76 1.38 35.05
N THR A 173 -14.26 0.16 35.18
CA THR A 173 -14.55 -0.93 34.23
C THR A 173 -16.02 -1.34 34.29
N GLU A 174 -16.62 -1.43 35.47
CA GLU A 174 -18.04 -1.72 35.65
C GLU A 174 -18.93 -0.67 34.97
N LEU A 175 -18.60 0.63 35.12
CA LEU A 175 -19.34 1.72 34.46
C LEU A 175 -19.21 1.68 32.94
N LEU A 176 -18.00 1.44 32.40
CA LEU A 176 -17.80 1.29 30.96
C LEU A 176 -18.55 0.07 30.41
N ALA A 177 -18.49 -1.05 31.12
CA ALA A 177 -19.07 -2.31 30.67
C ALA A 177 -20.61 -2.34 30.79
N ALA A 178 -21.21 -1.61 31.74
CA ALA A 178 -22.66 -1.64 31.97
C ALA A 178 -23.46 -1.30 30.71
N ASP A 179 -23.04 -0.26 29.98
CA ASP A 179 -23.73 0.20 28.77
C ASP A 179 -23.08 -0.33 27.48
N HIS A 180 -21.76 -0.58 27.47
CA HIS A 180 -21.00 -0.82 26.23
C HIS A 180 -20.44 -2.23 26.04
N LEU A 181 -20.50 -3.11 27.05
CA LEU A 181 -20.11 -4.51 26.87
C LEU A 181 -21.24 -5.25 26.15
N LYS A 182 -21.14 -5.32 24.83
CA LYS A 182 -22.09 -5.97 23.93
C LYS A 182 -21.43 -7.15 23.21
N PRO A 183 -22.21 -8.15 22.77
CA PRO A 183 -21.75 -9.10 21.76
C PRO A 183 -21.31 -8.36 20.49
N ALA A 184 -20.31 -8.90 19.81
CA ALA A 184 -19.87 -8.46 18.51
C ALA A 184 -21.03 -8.57 17.51
N SER A 185 -21.08 -7.59 16.62
CA SER A 185 -22.02 -7.54 15.52
C SER A 185 -21.24 -7.79 14.21
N PRO A 186 -21.63 -8.75 13.36
CA PRO A 186 -22.77 -9.65 13.51
C PRO A 186 -22.53 -10.74 14.58
N PRO A 187 -23.60 -11.27 15.22
CA PRO A 187 -23.51 -12.26 16.30
C PRO A 187 -22.75 -13.54 15.94
N GLU A 188 -22.76 -13.92 14.66
CA GLU A 188 -22.04 -15.08 14.11
C GLU A 188 -20.52 -15.01 14.34
N LEU A 189 -19.96 -13.81 14.52
CA LEU A 189 -18.54 -13.60 14.76
C LEU A 189 -18.22 -13.38 16.25
N GLU A 190 -19.18 -13.54 17.16
CA GLU A 190 -18.98 -13.30 18.59
C GLU A 190 -17.85 -14.15 19.17
N GLU A 191 -17.83 -15.46 18.87
CA GLU A 191 -16.78 -16.35 19.36
C GLU A 191 -15.39 -15.92 18.85
N GLU A 192 -15.30 -15.50 17.58
CA GLU A 192 -14.07 -15.06 16.95
C GLU A 192 -13.60 -13.69 17.48
N PHE A 193 -14.52 -12.79 17.83
CA PHE A 193 -14.20 -11.46 18.36
C PHE A 193 -14.06 -11.39 19.88
N ALA A 194 -14.57 -12.39 20.62
CA ALA A 194 -14.52 -12.43 22.08
C ALA A 194 -13.07 -12.36 22.61
N GLU A 195 -12.13 -12.97 21.89
CA GLU A 195 -10.70 -12.92 22.22
C GLU A 195 -10.06 -11.55 21.94
N PHE A 196 -10.76 -10.63 21.26
CA PHE A 196 -10.27 -9.29 20.94
C PHE A 196 -11.09 -8.15 21.54
N ASN A 197 -12.12 -8.47 22.34
CA ASN A 197 -12.84 -7.48 23.14
C ASN A 197 -12.04 -7.19 24.42
N GLU A 198 -11.17 -6.18 24.34
CA GLU A 198 -10.29 -5.74 25.42
C GLU A 198 -11.09 -5.30 26.66
N LEU A 199 -12.27 -4.70 26.48
CA LEU A 199 -13.15 -4.35 27.61
C LEU A 199 -13.66 -5.61 28.32
N GLY A 200 -14.12 -6.62 27.57
CA GLY A 200 -14.55 -7.90 28.13
C GLY A 200 -13.41 -8.64 28.86
N GLN A 201 -12.19 -8.59 28.31
CA GLN A 201 -11.00 -9.09 29.00
C GLN A 201 -10.71 -8.32 30.29
N MET A 202 -10.85 -6.99 30.26
CA MET A 202 -10.63 -6.14 31.42
C MET A 202 -11.65 -6.43 32.53
N THR A 203 -12.92 -6.63 32.19
CA THR A 203 -13.97 -7.02 33.13
C THR A 203 -13.60 -8.30 33.89
N ARG A 204 -13.14 -9.33 33.15
CA ARG A 204 -12.65 -10.58 33.75
C ARG A 204 -11.40 -10.36 34.60
N ARG A 205 -10.45 -9.56 34.12
CA ARG A 205 -9.17 -9.28 34.80
C ARG A 205 -9.33 -8.62 36.18
N CYS A 206 -10.27 -7.68 36.32
CA CYS A 206 -10.50 -6.98 37.59
C CYS A 206 -11.68 -7.52 38.41
N GLY A 207 -12.34 -8.59 37.95
CA GLY A 207 -13.54 -9.11 38.60
C GLY A 207 -14.66 -8.06 38.70
N ALA A 208 -14.80 -7.23 37.67
CA ALA A 208 -15.86 -6.24 37.56
C ALA A 208 -17.19 -6.93 37.29
N ASP A 209 -18.24 -6.50 37.99
CA ASP A 209 -19.61 -6.94 37.75
C ASP A 209 -20.43 -5.76 37.19
N PRO A 210 -20.65 -5.71 35.86
CA PRO A 210 -21.41 -4.62 35.23
C PRO A 210 -22.88 -4.59 35.67
N SER A 211 -23.42 -5.70 36.20
CA SER A 211 -24.82 -5.76 36.64
C SER A 211 -25.11 -4.79 37.80
N ARG A 212 -24.09 -4.44 38.58
CA ARG A 212 -24.16 -3.51 39.71
C ARG A 212 -24.58 -2.08 39.33
N PHE A 213 -24.43 -1.72 38.06
CA PHE A 213 -24.80 -0.40 37.52
C PHE A 213 -25.86 -0.47 36.42
N ARG A 214 -26.55 -1.61 36.24
CA ARG A 214 -27.66 -1.70 35.29
C ARG A 214 -28.79 -0.79 35.73
N MET A 215 -28.98 0.29 34.98
CA MET A 215 -29.97 1.32 35.28
C MET A 215 -31.42 0.82 35.24
N GLU A 216 -31.68 -0.23 34.45
CA GLU A 216 -32.95 -0.98 34.44
C GLU A 216 -33.31 -1.56 35.82
N LEU A 217 -32.32 -1.86 36.66
CA LEU A 217 -32.49 -2.39 38.02
C LEU A 217 -32.40 -1.30 39.11
N LEU A 218 -31.86 -0.12 38.79
CA LEU A 218 -31.56 0.93 39.77
C LEU A 218 -32.55 2.11 39.76
N SER A 219 -33.45 2.18 38.78
CA SER A 219 -34.43 3.26 38.64
C SER A 219 -35.85 2.70 38.67
N ASN A 220 -36.72 3.27 39.50
CA ASN A 220 -38.14 2.96 39.51
C ASN A 220 -38.97 4.27 39.44
N PRO A 221 -39.72 4.52 38.35
CA PRO A 221 -39.90 3.65 37.18
C PRO A 221 -38.60 3.50 36.36
N PRO A 222 -38.46 2.40 35.60
CA PRO A 222 -37.33 2.24 34.68
C PRO A 222 -37.25 3.45 33.74
N PRO A 223 -36.04 3.96 33.45
CA PRO A 223 -35.90 5.13 32.60
C PRO A 223 -36.50 4.82 31.23
N PRO A 224 -37.05 5.82 30.52
CA PRO A 224 -37.44 5.63 29.12
C PRO A 224 -36.24 5.07 28.34
N PRO A 225 -36.46 4.21 27.33
CA PRO A 225 -35.38 3.60 26.56
C PRO A 225 -34.42 4.70 26.12
N ARG A 226 -33.19 4.65 26.65
CA ARG A 226 -32.21 5.71 26.41
C ARG A 226 -31.99 5.79 24.90
N PRO A 227 -32.01 6.98 24.30
CA PRO A 227 -31.39 7.13 22.98
C PRO A 227 -29.94 6.66 23.14
N GLN A 228 -29.56 5.65 22.35
CA GLN A 228 -28.21 5.09 22.38
C GLN A 228 -27.20 6.23 22.17
N THR A 229 -26.06 6.15 22.87
CA THR A 229 -24.96 7.10 22.72
C THR A 229 -24.58 7.22 21.24
N GLY A 230 -24.70 8.43 20.67
CA GLY A 230 -24.69 8.63 19.23
C GLY A 230 -25.97 8.11 18.57
N ARG A 231 -26.75 9.01 17.96
CA ARG A 231 -28.09 8.76 17.38
C ARG A 231 -28.24 7.58 16.41
N ARG A 232 -27.18 6.86 16.03
CA ARG A 232 -27.16 5.95 14.86
C ARG A 232 -27.31 4.46 15.15
N GLY A 233 -27.35 4.01 16.40
CA GLY A 233 -27.50 2.58 16.70
C GLY A 233 -26.53 1.69 15.92
N LEU A 234 -27.05 0.71 15.18
CA LEU A 234 -26.23 -0.12 14.30
C LEU A 234 -26.15 0.48 12.88
N ASP A 235 -24.96 0.91 12.47
CA ASP A 235 -24.66 1.33 11.11
C ASP A 235 -24.04 0.16 10.31
N ALA A 236 -24.85 -0.37 9.39
CA ALA A 236 -24.49 -1.41 8.44
C ALA A 236 -24.40 -0.89 6.99
N SER A 237 -24.28 0.43 6.78
CA SER A 237 -24.24 1.04 5.44
C SER A 237 -22.97 0.68 4.66
N SER A 238 -21.84 0.49 5.35
CA SER A 238 -20.58 0.11 4.70
C SER A 238 -20.66 -1.31 4.10
N PRO A 239 -20.13 -1.54 2.88
CA PRO A 239 -20.10 -2.87 2.29
C PRO A 239 -19.11 -3.82 3.02
N VAL A 240 -18.18 -3.26 3.80
CA VAL A 240 -17.07 -3.99 4.42
C VAL A 240 -17.18 -4.03 5.95
N PHE A 241 -17.66 -2.95 6.56
CA PHE A 241 -17.67 -2.80 8.02
C PHE A 241 -19.07 -2.71 8.57
N GLN A 242 -19.17 -3.00 9.86
CA GLN A 242 -20.37 -2.82 10.66
C GLN A 242 -19.98 -2.04 11.91
N VAL A 243 -20.77 -1.03 12.25
CA VAL A 243 -20.49 -0.12 13.37
C VAL A 243 -21.66 -0.19 14.34
N ASP A 244 -21.43 -0.77 15.50
CA ASP A 244 -22.37 -0.72 16.62
C ASP A 244 -21.98 0.46 17.52
N HIS A 245 -22.68 1.58 17.36
CA HIS A 245 -22.43 2.78 18.17
C HIS A 245 -22.74 2.54 19.66
N SER A 246 -23.63 1.60 19.99
CA SER A 246 -23.98 1.27 21.39
C SER A 246 -22.84 0.59 22.14
N ALA A 247 -21.99 -0.16 21.44
CA ALA A 247 -20.80 -0.81 22.00
C ALA A 247 -19.59 0.15 22.12
N CYS A 248 -19.70 1.41 21.68
CA CYS A 248 -18.59 2.35 21.65
C CYS A 248 -18.38 3.04 23.01
N ILE A 249 -17.21 2.82 23.62
CA ILE A 249 -16.79 3.52 24.85
C ILE A 249 -16.16 4.90 24.61
N LEU A 250 -16.28 5.45 23.40
CA LEU A 250 -15.68 6.74 23.01
C LEU A 250 -14.20 6.86 23.38
N CYS A 251 -13.39 5.87 22.99
CA CYS A 251 -11.97 5.80 23.33
C CYS A 251 -11.03 6.55 22.36
N ASP A 252 -11.57 7.11 21.28
CA ASP A 252 -10.84 7.78 20.18
C ASP A 252 -9.72 6.96 19.53
N ARG A 253 -9.70 5.64 19.70
CA ARG A 253 -8.75 4.79 18.95
C ARG A 253 -9.09 4.75 17.47
N CYS A 254 -10.37 4.72 17.12
CA CYS A 254 -10.80 4.77 15.71
C CYS A 254 -10.46 6.12 15.05
N VAL A 255 -10.60 7.22 15.77
CA VAL A 255 -10.23 8.58 15.32
C VAL A 255 -8.74 8.64 15.02
N ARG A 256 -7.88 8.32 16.00
CA ARG A 256 -6.42 8.34 15.81
C ARG A 256 -5.94 7.29 14.81
N ALA A 257 -6.60 6.14 14.70
CA ALA A 257 -6.31 5.17 13.64
C ALA A 257 -6.62 5.73 12.24
N CYS A 258 -7.66 6.55 12.10
CA CYS A 258 -8.01 7.19 10.84
C CYS A 258 -7.06 8.35 10.51
N ASP A 259 -6.71 9.13 11.53
CA ASP A 259 -6.01 10.42 11.38
C ASP A 259 -4.50 10.24 11.50
N ASP A 260 -4.02 9.76 12.65
CA ASP A 260 -2.59 9.66 12.94
C ASP A 260 -1.91 8.49 12.21
N VAL A 261 -2.63 7.38 11.98
CA VAL A 261 -2.05 6.16 11.39
C VAL A 261 -2.29 6.09 9.88
N ARG A 262 -3.41 6.62 9.39
CA ARG A 262 -3.83 6.50 7.99
C ARG A 262 -4.00 7.82 7.25
N GLU A 263 -4.01 8.95 7.97
CA GLU A 263 -4.16 10.30 7.39
C GLU A 263 -5.41 10.47 6.49
N ASN A 264 -6.50 9.74 6.79
CA ASN A 264 -7.74 9.83 6.00
C ASN A 264 -8.70 10.91 6.54
N HIS A 265 -8.64 11.24 7.83
CA HIS A 265 -9.46 12.31 8.45
C HIS A 265 -10.99 12.14 8.33
N VAL A 266 -11.49 10.90 8.34
CA VAL A 266 -12.92 10.58 8.14
C VAL A 266 -13.69 10.47 9.46
N ILE A 267 -13.03 10.08 10.56
CA ILE A 267 -13.72 9.71 11.81
C ILE A 267 -13.49 10.79 12.86
N GLY A 268 -14.57 11.31 13.46
CA GLY A 268 -14.49 12.32 14.51
C GLY A 268 -15.48 12.11 15.66
N ARG A 269 -15.32 12.86 16.74
CA ARG A 269 -16.35 12.99 17.78
C ARG A 269 -17.43 13.95 17.33
N THR A 270 -18.69 13.61 17.60
CA THR A 270 -19.85 14.46 17.33
C THR A 270 -20.74 14.52 18.58
N GLY A 271 -21.53 15.59 18.72
CA GLY A 271 -22.43 15.78 19.86
C GLY A 271 -21.73 16.20 21.16
N LYS A 272 -22.52 16.30 22.25
CA LYS A 272 -22.06 16.68 23.60
C LYS A 272 -22.81 15.90 24.68
N GLY A 273 -22.18 15.69 25.84
CA GLY A 273 -22.80 14.97 26.96
C GLY A 273 -23.29 13.58 26.55
N ILE A 274 -24.54 13.24 26.86
CA ILE A 274 -25.15 11.96 26.50
C ILE A 274 -25.32 11.75 24.98
N THR A 275 -25.31 12.84 24.20
CA THR A 275 -25.40 12.76 22.73
C THR A 275 -24.04 12.59 22.05
N ALA A 276 -22.95 12.54 22.82
CA ALA A 276 -21.62 12.33 22.29
C ALA A 276 -21.51 10.96 21.61
N GLY A 277 -20.91 10.94 20.42
CA GLY A 277 -20.79 9.76 19.57
C GLY A 277 -19.58 9.86 18.65
N ILE A 278 -19.20 8.73 18.08
CA ILE A 278 -18.32 8.72 16.90
C ILE A 278 -19.19 8.97 15.66
N GLY A 279 -18.74 9.89 14.79
CA GLY A 279 -19.35 10.18 13.50
C GLY A 279 -18.34 10.05 12.36
N PHE A 280 -18.85 9.90 11.14
CA PHE A 280 -18.08 9.87 9.90
C PHE A 280 -18.37 11.14 9.09
N ASP A 281 -17.34 11.84 8.61
CA ASP A 281 -17.43 13.17 7.97
C ASP A 281 -18.38 14.11 8.72
N LEU A 282 -19.43 14.60 8.05
CA LEU A 282 -20.50 15.44 8.61
C LEU A 282 -21.55 14.62 9.37
N ASN A 283 -21.08 13.62 10.10
CA ASN A 283 -21.93 12.69 10.82
C ASN A 283 -22.95 12.00 9.88
N VAL A 284 -22.47 11.41 8.79
CA VAL A 284 -23.23 10.52 7.88
C VAL A 284 -22.89 9.04 8.15
N PRO A 285 -23.72 8.06 7.75
CA PRO A 285 -23.36 6.64 7.85
C PRO A 285 -22.00 6.34 7.17
N MET A 286 -21.23 5.36 7.65
CA MET A 286 -19.88 5.08 7.15
C MET A 286 -19.85 4.78 5.64
N GLY A 287 -20.89 4.13 5.11
CA GLY A 287 -21.00 3.82 3.68
C GLY A 287 -21.21 5.05 2.79
N GLU A 288 -21.72 6.15 3.36
CA GLU A 288 -21.95 7.43 2.68
C GLU A 288 -20.81 8.44 2.92
N SER A 289 -19.84 8.10 3.76
CA SER A 289 -18.69 8.94 4.06
C SER A 289 -17.55 8.71 3.07
N THR A 290 -16.52 9.54 3.15
CA THR A 290 -15.24 9.45 2.41
C THR A 290 -14.35 8.28 2.86
N CYS A 291 -14.90 7.31 3.59
CA CYS A 291 -14.18 6.14 4.10
C CYS A 291 -13.58 5.30 2.95
N VAL A 292 -12.25 5.24 2.90
CA VAL A 292 -11.48 4.43 1.93
C VAL A 292 -11.46 2.92 2.26
N LYS A 293 -12.21 2.51 3.28
CA LYS A 293 -12.38 1.12 3.72
C LYS A 293 -11.07 0.38 4.11
N CYS A 294 -10.08 1.08 4.67
CA CYS A 294 -8.76 0.50 5.01
C CYS A 294 -8.74 -0.45 6.22
N GLY A 295 -9.74 -0.38 7.11
CA GLY A 295 -9.90 -1.29 8.25
C GLY A 295 -9.04 -1.01 9.49
N GLU A 296 -8.26 0.07 9.52
CA GLU A 296 -7.41 0.38 10.69
C GLU A 296 -8.25 0.68 11.95
N CYS A 297 -9.37 1.38 11.79
CA CYS A 297 -10.29 1.68 12.91
C CYS A 297 -10.90 0.42 13.54
N MET A 298 -11.16 -0.63 12.73
CA MET A 298 -11.67 -1.92 13.19
C MET A 298 -10.60 -2.69 13.98
N VAL A 299 -9.37 -2.70 13.45
CA VAL A 299 -8.21 -3.29 14.11
C VAL A 299 -7.95 -2.64 15.48
N SER A 300 -8.07 -1.31 15.55
CA SER A 300 -7.82 -0.55 16.78
C SER A 300 -9.03 -0.46 17.72
N CYS A 301 -10.21 -1.02 17.40
CA CYS A 301 -11.36 -0.91 18.29
C CYS A 301 -11.22 -1.84 19.52
N PRO A 302 -11.33 -1.34 20.77
CA PRO A 302 -11.20 -2.19 21.98
C PRO A 302 -12.45 -3.00 22.35
N THR A 303 -13.63 -2.65 21.84
CA THR A 303 -14.92 -3.23 22.28
C THR A 303 -15.66 -4.01 21.20
N SER A 304 -15.10 -4.12 20.00
CA SER A 304 -15.81 -4.62 18.81
C SER A 304 -17.00 -3.74 18.38
N ALA A 305 -16.98 -2.44 18.73
CA ALA A 305 -17.92 -1.45 18.18
C ALA A 305 -17.75 -1.21 16.68
N ILE A 306 -16.56 -1.50 16.13
CA ILE A 306 -16.31 -1.50 14.68
C ILE A 306 -15.75 -2.88 14.32
N THR A 307 -16.45 -3.60 13.48
CA THR A 307 -16.12 -4.96 13.01
C THR A 307 -16.18 -5.02 11.48
N PHE A 308 -15.73 -6.14 10.91
CA PHE A 308 -15.93 -6.44 9.50
C PHE A 308 -17.19 -7.28 9.30
N LYS A 309 -17.84 -7.10 8.14
CA LYS A 309 -18.89 -8.01 7.66
C LYS A 309 -18.25 -9.32 7.20
N PRO A 310 -18.88 -10.49 7.46
CA PRO A 310 -18.38 -11.77 7.01
C PRO A 310 -18.05 -11.75 5.52
N ILE A 311 -16.79 -12.01 5.18
CA ILE A 311 -16.41 -12.23 3.78
C ILE A 311 -16.90 -13.64 3.41
N ALA A 312 -17.52 -13.78 2.24
CA ALA A 312 -17.87 -15.08 1.69
C ALA A 312 -16.64 -16.00 1.68
N ARG A 313 -16.80 -17.26 2.14
CA ARG A 313 -15.68 -18.22 2.20
C ARG A 313 -15.01 -18.31 0.84
N ILE A 314 -13.74 -17.90 0.81
CA ILE A 314 -12.94 -17.90 -0.41
C ILE A 314 -12.74 -19.36 -0.85
N LYS A 315 -13.35 -19.74 -1.97
CA LYS A 315 -13.35 -21.14 -2.48
C LYS A 315 -11.99 -21.64 -2.97
N ILE A 316 -10.89 -20.89 -2.76
CA ILE A 316 -9.54 -21.21 -3.26
C ILE A 316 -9.10 -22.62 -2.84
N VAL A 317 -9.48 -23.07 -1.64
CA VAL A 317 -9.13 -24.40 -1.11
C VAL A 317 -9.70 -25.55 -1.97
N ALA A 318 -10.83 -25.34 -2.65
CA ALA A 318 -11.53 -26.42 -3.34
C ALA A 318 -10.87 -26.89 -4.65
N LYS A 319 -9.96 -26.12 -5.26
CA LYS A 319 -9.33 -26.48 -6.55
C LYS A 319 -8.06 -27.34 -6.43
N ARG A 320 -7.46 -27.47 -5.23
CA ARG A 320 -6.18 -28.19 -5.06
C ARG A 320 -6.20 -29.09 -3.83
N ARG A 321 -6.18 -30.42 -4.03
CA ARG A 321 -6.30 -31.45 -2.97
C ARG A 321 -5.22 -31.39 -1.87
N SER A 322 -4.07 -30.74 -2.11
CA SER A 322 -2.95 -30.63 -1.16
C SER A 322 -2.89 -29.31 -0.37
N ALA A 323 -3.88 -28.43 -0.51
CA ALA A 323 -3.90 -27.12 0.14
C ALA A 323 -4.69 -27.15 1.46
N GLN A 324 -4.10 -26.65 2.54
CA GLN A 324 -4.74 -26.47 3.85
C GLN A 324 -4.78 -24.98 4.20
N THR A 325 -5.93 -24.47 4.65
CA THR A 325 -6.00 -23.09 5.18
C THR A 325 -5.31 -23.02 6.54
N LEU A 326 -4.46 -22.00 6.73
CA LEU A 326 -3.85 -21.71 8.03
C LEU A 326 -4.81 -20.89 8.89
N SER A 327 -4.91 -21.25 10.16
CA SER A 327 -5.69 -20.48 11.13
C SER A 327 -4.98 -19.17 11.52
N PRO A 328 -5.72 -18.12 11.94
CA PRO A 328 -5.10 -16.88 12.44
C PRO A 328 -4.13 -17.11 13.61
N ARG A 329 -4.39 -18.10 14.47
CA ARG A 329 -3.52 -18.46 15.60
C ARG A 329 -2.21 -19.11 15.15
N GLU A 330 -2.26 -19.99 14.15
CA GLU A 330 -1.04 -20.55 13.53
C GLU A 330 -0.20 -19.46 12.87
N LEU A 331 -0.85 -18.51 12.17
CA LEU A 331 -0.15 -17.40 11.52
C LEU A 331 0.51 -16.49 12.56
N THR A 332 -0.22 -16.08 13.60
CA THR A 332 0.29 -15.15 14.63
C THR A 332 1.49 -15.72 15.40
N SER A 333 1.55 -17.05 15.55
CA SER A 333 2.69 -17.75 16.18
C SER A 333 3.94 -17.77 15.31
N ASP A 334 3.84 -17.51 14.01
CA ASP A 334 4.97 -17.56 13.08
C ASP A 334 5.71 -16.21 13.01
N PRO A 335 7.06 -16.19 13.12
CA PRO A 335 7.84 -14.95 13.11
C PRO A 335 7.68 -14.07 11.86
N ILE A 336 7.23 -14.62 10.73
CA ILE A 336 7.00 -13.84 9.50
C ILE A 336 5.76 -12.94 9.65
N PHE A 337 4.75 -13.38 10.40
CA PHE A 337 3.51 -12.62 10.61
C PHE A 337 3.54 -11.81 11.92
N ALA A 338 4.66 -11.85 12.65
CA ALA A 338 4.87 -11.03 13.83
C ALA A 338 4.67 -9.55 13.50
N GLY A 339 3.83 -8.88 14.29
CA GLY A 339 3.44 -7.48 14.12
C GLY A 339 2.17 -7.28 13.27
N ILE A 340 1.64 -8.31 12.59
CA ILE A 340 0.33 -8.20 11.97
C ILE A 340 -0.76 -8.29 13.05
N PRO A 341 -1.71 -7.35 13.09
CA PRO A 341 -2.82 -7.41 14.04
C PRO A 341 -3.66 -8.69 13.85
N PRO A 342 -3.93 -9.48 14.91
CA PRO A 342 -4.71 -10.71 14.81
C PRO A 342 -6.12 -10.51 14.21
N LYS A 343 -6.79 -9.38 14.53
CA LYS A 343 -8.08 -9.01 13.91
C LYS A 343 -7.99 -8.91 12.38
N PHE A 344 -6.86 -8.45 11.85
CA PHE A 344 -6.63 -8.38 10.41
C PHE A 344 -6.47 -9.78 9.81
N LEU A 345 -5.72 -10.67 10.47
CA LEU A 345 -5.58 -12.06 10.02
C LEU A 345 -6.90 -12.83 10.09
N LEU A 346 -7.74 -12.55 11.09
CA LEU A 346 -9.10 -13.07 11.18
C LEU A 346 -9.95 -12.58 10.00
N TRP A 347 -9.91 -11.28 9.72
CA TRP A 347 -10.61 -10.70 8.58
C TRP A 347 -10.16 -11.31 7.24
N GLN A 348 -8.86 -11.58 7.11
CA GLN A 348 -8.24 -12.13 5.89
C GLN A 348 -8.08 -13.67 5.94
N ARG A 349 -8.89 -14.36 6.76
CA ARG A 349 -8.84 -15.82 6.89
C ARG A 349 -8.99 -16.52 5.53
N GLY A 350 -8.18 -17.55 5.28
CA GLY A 350 -8.18 -18.28 4.01
C GLY A 350 -7.30 -17.70 2.90
N LEU A 351 -6.69 -16.52 3.10
CA LEU A 351 -5.76 -15.92 2.14
C LEU A 351 -4.31 -16.43 2.25
N VAL A 352 -4.03 -17.24 3.28
CA VAL A 352 -2.76 -17.96 3.42
C VAL A 352 -3.06 -19.45 3.51
N ILE A 353 -2.47 -20.23 2.60
CA ILE A 353 -2.65 -21.67 2.54
C ILE A 353 -1.30 -22.38 2.61
N ARG A 354 -1.25 -23.46 3.39
CA ARG A 354 -0.12 -24.41 3.43
C ARG A 354 -0.27 -25.37 2.25
N ARG A 355 0.81 -25.59 1.51
CA ARG A 355 0.88 -26.54 0.39
C ARG A 355 2.08 -27.47 0.56
N GLN A 356 1.81 -28.77 0.44
CA GLN A 356 2.86 -29.77 0.25
C GLN A 356 3.15 -29.92 -1.24
N ILE A 357 4.43 -29.80 -1.60
CA ILE A 357 4.92 -29.78 -2.98
C ILE A 357 5.81 -31.00 -3.19
N ARG A 358 5.62 -31.71 -4.30
CA ARG A 358 6.44 -32.89 -4.65
C ARG A 358 7.63 -32.46 -5.52
N ALA A 359 8.73 -33.21 -5.44
CA ALA A 359 9.83 -33.06 -6.39
C ALA A 359 9.31 -33.12 -7.84
N GLY A 360 9.75 -32.17 -8.68
CA GLY A 360 9.31 -31.98 -10.06
C GLY A 360 8.04 -31.12 -10.25
N GLU A 361 7.31 -30.79 -9.19
CA GLU A 361 6.10 -29.96 -9.29
C GLU A 361 6.44 -28.50 -9.58
N VAL A 362 5.67 -27.89 -10.49
CA VAL A 362 5.84 -26.48 -10.89
C VAL A 362 4.95 -25.60 -10.02
N LEU A 363 5.54 -24.62 -9.32
CA LEU A 363 4.81 -23.63 -8.54
C LEU A 363 4.17 -22.56 -9.42
N CYS A 364 4.91 -22.07 -10.41
CA CYS A 364 4.43 -21.14 -11.43
C CYS A 364 5.34 -21.15 -12.65
N ARG A 365 4.81 -20.68 -13.78
CA ARG A 365 5.57 -20.46 -15.02
C ARG A 365 5.71 -18.98 -15.35
N GLN A 366 6.80 -18.63 -16.01
CA GLN A 366 7.03 -17.31 -16.56
C GLN A 366 5.88 -16.91 -17.50
N GLY A 367 5.40 -15.68 -17.38
CA GLY A 367 4.26 -15.16 -18.13
C GLY A 367 2.89 -15.47 -17.50
N GLU A 368 2.78 -16.41 -16.57
CA GLU A 368 1.51 -16.64 -15.84
C GLU A 368 1.16 -15.42 -14.97
N PRO A 369 -0.12 -15.13 -14.71
CA PRO A 369 -0.52 -14.11 -13.75
C PRO A 369 -0.04 -14.45 -12.33
N GLY A 370 0.64 -13.50 -11.68
CA GLY A 370 1.11 -13.69 -10.31
C GLY A 370 0.15 -13.13 -9.28
N ASN A 371 -0.88 -13.89 -8.90
CA ASN A 371 -1.86 -13.45 -7.89
C ASN A 371 -1.49 -13.82 -6.44
N THR A 372 -0.45 -14.64 -6.27
CA THR A 372 0.04 -15.14 -4.98
C THR A 372 1.57 -15.03 -4.90
N ALA A 373 2.12 -15.05 -3.70
CA ALA A 373 3.54 -15.32 -3.47
C ALA A 373 3.68 -16.61 -2.66
N PHE A 374 4.89 -17.15 -2.58
CA PHE A 374 5.17 -18.41 -1.91
C PHE A 374 6.27 -18.20 -0.87
N ILE A 375 5.95 -18.45 0.40
CA ILE A 375 6.92 -18.50 1.49
C ILE A 375 7.48 -19.92 1.55
N ILE A 376 8.78 -20.08 1.37
CA ILE A 376 9.42 -21.41 1.35
C ILE A 376 9.68 -21.85 2.80
N ARG A 377 9.08 -22.97 3.23
CA ARG A 377 9.31 -23.56 4.55
C ARG A 377 10.34 -24.67 4.52
N SER A 378 10.30 -25.51 3.49
CA SER A 378 11.26 -26.60 3.27
C SER A 378 11.36 -26.96 1.79
N GLY A 379 12.39 -27.73 1.42
CA GLY A 379 12.67 -28.13 0.05
C GLY A 379 13.57 -27.15 -0.70
N ARG A 380 14.01 -27.59 -1.89
CA ARG A 380 14.82 -26.80 -2.82
C ARG A 380 14.05 -26.55 -4.11
N PHE A 381 14.16 -25.35 -4.64
CA PHE A 381 13.42 -24.90 -5.81
C PHE A 381 14.37 -24.34 -6.87
N LYS A 382 14.16 -24.76 -8.12
CA LYS A 382 14.85 -24.24 -9.29
C LYS A 382 14.04 -23.10 -9.87
N VAL A 383 14.65 -21.93 -9.96
CA VAL A 383 14.13 -20.74 -10.65
C VAL A 383 14.78 -20.65 -12.02
N THR A 384 13.98 -20.72 -13.08
CA THR A 384 14.46 -20.65 -14.47
C THR A 384 13.89 -19.41 -15.13
N ILE A 385 14.76 -18.48 -15.53
CA ILE A 385 14.38 -17.26 -16.23
C ILE A 385 14.72 -17.45 -17.71
N PHE A 386 13.70 -17.40 -18.56
CA PHE A 386 13.85 -17.43 -20.00
C PHE A 386 14.02 -16.00 -20.54
N PRO A 387 15.01 -15.76 -21.40
CA PRO A 387 15.15 -14.47 -22.08
C PRO A 387 13.88 -14.20 -22.90
N ARG A 388 13.36 -12.96 -22.82
CA ARG A 388 12.21 -12.55 -23.64
C ARG A 388 12.63 -12.59 -25.11
N LEU A 389 11.96 -13.42 -25.90
CA LEU A 389 12.06 -13.33 -27.35
C LEU A 389 11.53 -11.95 -27.78
N PRO A 390 12.21 -11.23 -28.69
CA PRO A 390 11.66 -10.03 -29.29
C PRO A 390 10.28 -10.34 -29.86
N ALA A 391 9.33 -9.41 -29.71
CA ALA A 391 8.08 -9.46 -30.46
C ALA A 391 8.42 -9.65 -31.94
N ALA A 392 7.70 -10.57 -32.59
CA ALA A 392 7.96 -11.15 -33.91
C ALA A 392 8.88 -10.29 -34.82
N GLY A 393 9.95 -10.88 -35.36
CA GLY A 393 10.76 -10.24 -36.42
C GLY A 393 12.25 -10.55 -36.48
N GLY A 394 12.90 -10.73 -35.32
CA GLY A 394 14.36 -10.88 -35.27
C GLY A 394 14.82 -12.25 -35.80
N ARG A 395 15.71 -12.25 -36.80
CA ARG A 395 16.43 -13.47 -37.23
C ARG A 395 17.11 -14.11 -36.02
N LEU A 396 17.01 -15.44 -35.94
CA LEU A 396 17.64 -16.32 -34.96
C LEU A 396 19.16 -16.10 -34.89
N PHE A 397 19.62 -15.17 -34.05
CA PHE A 397 21.03 -15.10 -33.67
C PHE A 397 21.14 -15.12 -32.14
N HIS A 398 21.73 -16.22 -31.67
CA HIS A 398 21.92 -16.67 -30.28
C HIS A 398 20.65 -16.96 -29.45
N ARG A 399 20.34 -18.27 -29.29
CA ARG A 399 19.57 -18.79 -28.16
C ARG A 399 20.33 -18.44 -26.87
N GLN A 400 20.02 -17.29 -26.27
CA GLN A 400 20.47 -16.99 -24.91
C GLN A 400 20.01 -18.13 -24.00
N ARG A 401 20.95 -18.71 -23.23
CA ARG A 401 20.63 -19.80 -22.31
C ARG A 401 19.78 -19.24 -21.16
N PRO A 402 18.78 -20.00 -20.67
CA PRO A 402 17.99 -19.55 -19.54
C PRO A 402 18.89 -19.39 -18.30
N THR A 403 18.67 -18.33 -17.54
CA THR A 403 19.35 -18.15 -16.25
C THR A 403 18.71 -19.08 -15.23
N ILE A 404 19.50 -19.96 -14.62
CA ILE A 404 19.04 -20.90 -13.60
C ILE A 404 19.60 -20.47 -12.24
N ARG A 405 18.72 -20.39 -11.24
CA ARG A 405 19.07 -20.12 -9.85
C ARG A 405 18.38 -21.13 -8.95
N GLU A 406 18.99 -21.45 -7.81
CA GLU A 406 18.33 -22.24 -6.77
C GLU A 406 17.79 -21.33 -5.67
N ARG A 407 16.70 -21.77 -5.04
CA ARG A 407 16.06 -21.14 -3.90
C ARG A 407 15.78 -22.16 -2.83
N THR A 408 15.99 -21.79 -1.58
CA THR A 408 15.75 -22.62 -0.40
C THR A 408 14.95 -21.83 0.64
N ALA A 409 14.69 -22.43 1.80
CA ALA A 409 14.07 -21.74 2.93
C ALA A 409 14.84 -20.47 3.37
N ALA A 410 16.14 -20.37 3.05
CA ALA A 410 16.93 -19.16 3.32
C ALA A 410 16.50 -17.94 2.48
N ASP A 411 15.79 -18.14 1.36
CA ASP A 411 15.29 -17.06 0.52
C ASP A 411 13.97 -16.46 1.01
N VAL A 412 13.33 -17.13 1.98
CA VAL A 412 12.09 -16.76 2.70
C VAL A 412 10.86 -16.68 1.80
N ILE A 413 10.90 -15.93 0.68
CA ILE A 413 9.76 -15.71 -0.22
C ILE A 413 10.18 -15.72 -1.70
N VAL A 414 9.28 -16.21 -2.57
CA VAL A 414 9.39 -16.12 -4.02
C VAL A 414 8.05 -15.74 -4.66
N GLY A 415 8.09 -15.04 -5.80
CA GLY A 415 6.90 -14.63 -6.55
C GLY A 415 6.19 -13.39 -6.00
N GLU A 416 6.80 -12.72 -5.01
CA GLU A 416 6.34 -11.48 -4.39
C GLU A 416 6.23 -10.32 -5.38
N MET A 417 7.17 -10.20 -6.33
CA MET A 417 7.13 -9.15 -7.36
C MET A 417 5.84 -9.17 -8.16
N ALA A 418 5.48 -10.33 -8.71
CA ALA A 418 4.28 -10.48 -9.53
C ALA A 418 3.01 -10.31 -8.67
N CYS A 419 3.01 -10.83 -7.44
CA CYS A 419 1.92 -10.68 -6.47
C CYS A 419 1.59 -9.21 -6.18
N LEU A 420 2.60 -8.39 -5.87
CA LEU A 420 2.41 -6.99 -5.49
C LEU A 420 2.17 -6.10 -6.71
N SER A 421 2.99 -6.21 -7.75
CA SER A 421 2.88 -5.34 -8.93
C SER A 421 1.73 -5.72 -9.87
N GLY A 422 1.22 -6.95 -9.80
CA GLY A 422 0.25 -7.46 -10.77
C GLY A 422 0.84 -7.71 -12.15
N SER A 423 2.17 -7.70 -12.26
CA SER A 423 2.91 -8.09 -13.46
C SER A 423 2.86 -9.62 -13.67
N PRO A 424 3.08 -10.11 -14.90
CA PRO A 424 3.28 -11.53 -15.14
C PRO A 424 4.48 -12.07 -14.35
N ARG A 425 4.47 -13.37 -14.06
CA ARG A 425 5.61 -14.08 -13.46
C ARG A 425 6.87 -13.90 -14.30
N ALA A 426 7.97 -13.57 -13.66
CA ALA A 426 9.25 -13.35 -14.32
C ALA A 426 10.03 -14.63 -14.62
N ALA A 427 9.68 -15.76 -13.99
CA ALA A 427 10.45 -16.99 -14.04
C ALA A 427 9.55 -18.21 -13.81
N ASP A 428 10.01 -19.36 -14.31
CA ASP A 428 9.51 -20.66 -13.88
C ASP A 428 10.09 -21.01 -12.51
N ILE A 429 9.26 -21.58 -11.63
CA ILE A 429 9.69 -22.08 -10.33
C ILE A 429 9.26 -23.54 -10.20
N THR A 430 10.23 -24.45 -10.11
CA THR A 430 10.00 -25.90 -10.03
C THR A 430 10.67 -26.48 -8.79
N ALA A 431 9.98 -27.33 -8.05
CA ALA A 431 10.56 -28.04 -6.92
C ALA A 431 11.60 -29.06 -7.39
N LEU A 432 12.82 -28.99 -6.85
CA LEU A 432 13.85 -30.02 -7.02
C LEU A 432 13.67 -31.15 -6.01
N GLU A 433 13.18 -30.82 -4.82
CA GLU A 433 12.91 -31.74 -3.73
C GLU A 433 11.50 -31.52 -3.20
N SER A 434 10.91 -32.56 -2.61
CA SER A 434 9.65 -32.41 -1.91
C SER A 434 9.81 -31.47 -0.71
N GLY A 435 8.82 -30.62 -0.46
CA GLY A 435 8.88 -29.63 0.60
C GLY A 435 7.55 -28.92 0.82
N GLU A 436 7.55 -27.97 1.75
CA GLU A 436 6.37 -27.19 2.12
C GLU A 436 6.54 -25.73 1.70
N VAL A 437 5.48 -25.17 1.13
CA VAL A 437 5.36 -23.73 0.85
C VAL A 437 4.06 -23.18 1.42
N TRP A 438 4.09 -21.95 1.93
CA TRP A 438 2.88 -21.22 2.27
C TRP A 438 2.57 -20.24 1.15
N GLU A 439 1.45 -20.45 0.47
CA GLU A 439 0.98 -19.58 -0.60
C GLU A 439 0.14 -18.45 0.01
N ILE A 440 0.57 -17.21 -0.22
CA ILE A 440 0.02 -15.98 0.37
C ILE A 440 -0.54 -15.07 -0.72
N ARG A 441 -1.75 -14.56 -0.53
CA ARG A 441 -2.43 -13.64 -1.47
C ARG A 441 -2.02 -12.19 -1.22
N ARG A 442 -2.31 -11.32 -2.20
CA ARG A 442 -1.86 -9.92 -2.25
C ARG A 442 -2.17 -9.14 -0.98
N ASN A 443 -3.39 -9.19 -0.46
CA ASN A 443 -3.80 -8.37 0.70
C ASN A 443 -2.94 -8.60 1.94
N VAL A 444 -2.62 -9.86 2.24
CA VAL A 444 -1.81 -10.22 3.40
C VAL A 444 -0.34 -9.89 3.14
N LEU A 445 0.15 -10.13 1.91
CA LEU A 445 1.51 -9.77 1.52
C LEU A 445 1.73 -8.24 1.55
N ASP A 446 0.78 -7.46 1.07
CA ASP A 446 0.84 -5.99 1.12
C ASP A 446 0.90 -5.49 2.58
N ARG A 447 0.08 -6.06 3.48
CA ARG A 447 0.17 -5.75 4.92
C ARG A 447 1.54 -6.13 5.50
N LEU A 448 2.10 -7.29 5.14
CA LEU A 448 3.46 -7.68 5.56
C LEU A 448 4.51 -6.69 5.08
N MET A 449 4.46 -6.29 3.81
CA MET A 449 5.41 -5.34 3.22
C MET A 449 5.29 -3.92 3.77
N ARG A 450 4.20 -3.59 4.46
CA ARG A 450 4.05 -2.33 5.21
C ARG A 450 4.80 -2.34 6.55
N LEU A 451 5.08 -3.51 7.12
CA LEU A 451 5.88 -3.64 8.34
C LEU A 451 7.37 -3.53 8.00
N PRO A 452 8.13 -2.55 8.51
CA PRO A 452 9.54 -2.39 8.16
C PRO A 452 10.44 -3.56 8.56
N SER A 453 10.17 -4.24 9.68
CA SER A 453 10.91 -5.46 10.08
C SER A 453 10.75 -6.59 9.07
N GLN A 454 9.52 -6.83 8.60
CA GLN A 454 9.23 -7.84 7.59
C GLN A 454 9.69 -7.39 6.20
N ARG A 455 9.46 -6.11 5.87
CA ARG A 455 9.99 -5.50 4.66
C ARG A 455 11.50 -5.71 4.57
N HIS A 456 12.27 -5.42 5.62
CA HIS A 456 13.72 -5.65 5.64
C HIS A 456 14.06 -7.14 5.44
N ARG A 457 13.32 -8.04 6.11
CA ARG A 457 13.46 -9.49 5.97
C ARG A 457 13.25 -9.98 4.53
N PHE A 458 12.36 -9.32 3.78
CA PHE A 458 12.10 -9.61 2.36
C PHE A 458 13.01 -8.77 1.40
N GLU A 459 13.45 -7.58 1.80
CA GLU A 459 14.11 -6.58 0.95
C GLU A 459 15.55 -6.94 0.58
N THR A 460 16.32 -7.55 1.50
CA THR A 460 17.75 -7.81 1.29
C THR A 460 17.99 -8.70 0.05
N LYS A 461 17.05 -9.61 -0.27
CA LYS A 461 17.10 -10.48 -1.46
C LYS A 461 16.21 -10.01 -2.63
N TYR A 462 15.11 -9.30 -2.35
CA TYR A 462 14.24 -8.67 -3.35
C TYR A 462 15.02 -7.66 -4.20
N ARG A 463 15.79 -6.77 -3.56
CA ARG A 463 16.58 -5.74 -4.25
C ARG A 463 17.62 -6.36 -5.17
N GLN A 464 18.32 -7.41 -4.71
CA GLN A 464 19.36 -8.10 -5.49
C GLN A 464 18.75 -8.87 -6.68
N SER A 465 17.68 -9.64 -6.47
CA SER A 465 17.05 -10.43 -7.54
C SER A 465 16.35 -9.55 -8.58
N SER A 466 15.71 -8.46 -8.14
CA SER A 466 15.08 -7.49 -9.04
C SER A 466 16.08 -6.63 -9.80
N LEU A 467 17.22 -6.27 -9.19
CA LEU A 467 18.33 -5.58 -9.88
C LEU A 467 18.85 -6.43 -11.03
N ASP A 468 19.18 -7.70 -10.77
CA ASP A 468 19.72 -8.58 -11.80
C ASP A 468 18.74 -8.72 -12.98
N LEU A 469 17.44 -8.90 -12.70
CA LEU A 469 16.41 -8.98 -13.74
C LEU A 469 16.24 -7.65 -14.49
N THR A 470 16.34 -6.50 -13.80
CA THR A 470 16.25 -5.19 -14.44
C THR A 470 17.43 -4.96 -15.37
N LEU A 471 18.65 -5.20 -14.87
CA LEU A 471 19.88 -5.05 -15.65
C LEU A 471 19.86 -6.03 -16.84
N GLN A 472 19.36 -7.25 -16.70
CA GLN A 472 19.22 -8.16 -17.85
C GLN A 472 18.27 -7.63 -18.93
N ASN A 473 17.22 -6.93 -18.53
CA ASN A 473 16.20 -6.41 -19.44
C ASN A 473 16.44 -4.96 -19.89
N THR A 474 17.53 -4.32 -19.45
CA THR A 474 17.82 -2.94 -19.86
C THR A 474 18.35 -2.93 -21.29
N ASP A 475 17.83 -2.04 -22.14
CA ASP A 475 18.22 -1.92 -23.54
C ASP A 475 19.73 -1.73 -23.71
N LEU A 476 20.35 -1.03 -22.76
CA LEU A 476 21.79 -0.79 -22.70
C LEU A 476 22.61 -2.10 -22.67
N PHE A 477 22.12 -3.13 -22.00
CA PHE A 477 22.84 -4.39 -21.76
C PHE A 477 22.44 -5.52 -22.73
N ARG A 478 21.46 -5.27 -23.61
CA ARG A 478 20.93 -6.27 -24.55
C ARG A 478 22.00 -6.78 -25.51
N GLY A 479 22.24 -8.09 -25.58
CA GLY A 479 23.21 -8.68 -26.51
C GLY A 479 24.69 -8.43 -26.15
N LEU A 480 24.99 -8.08 -24.90
CA LEU A 480 26.36 -8.17 -24.37
C LEU A 480 26.76 -9.64 -24.21
N GLU A 481 28.06 -9.93 -24.39
CA GLU A 481 28.62 -11.23 -24.03
C GLU A 481 28.51 -11.48 -22.51
N GLU A 482 28.28 -12.73 -22.11
CA GLU A 482 28.03 -13.12 -20.72
C GLU A 482 29.12 -12.68 -19.74
N GLU A 483 30.39 -12.72 -20.15
CA GLU A 483 31.52 -12.33 -19.31
C GLU A 483 31.53 -10.81 -19.06
N ASN A 484 31.36 -10.02 -20.12
CA ASN A 484 31.24 -8.57 -20.04
C ASN A 484 30.00 -8.15 -19.23
N TYR A 485 28.88 -8.85 -19.42
CA TYR A 485 27.66 -8.61 -18.66
C TYR A 485 27.87 -8.80 -17.15
N ARG A 486 28.52 -9.91 -16.74
CA ARG A 486 28.82 -10.17 -15.32
C ARG A 486 29.70 -9.10 -14.70
N GLN A 487 30.77 -8.70 -15.39
CA GLN A 487 31.68 -7.67 -14.89
C GLN A 487 30.98 -6.32 -14.68
N VAL A 488 30.06 -5.95 -15.58
CA VAL A 488 29.25 -4.73 -15.46
C VAL A 488 28.29 -4.82 -14.28
N VAL A 489 27.56 -5.93 -14.14
CA VAL A 489 26.62 -6.13 -13.04
C VAL A 489 27.32 -6.08 -11.69
N ASP A 490 28.48 -6.75 -11.57
CA ASP A 490 29.26 -6.76 -10.32
C ASP A 490 29.82 -5.37 -9.99
N TYR A 491 30.13 -4.55 -11.01
CA TYR A 491 30.52 -3.15 -10.81
C TYR A 491 29.34 -2.30 -10.31
N LEU A 492 28.16 -2.45 -10.91
CA LEU A 492 26.97 -1.64 -10.63
C LEU A 492 26.30 -2.00 -9.29
N ARG A 493 26.24 -3.28 -8.93
CA ARG A 493 25.49 -3.78 -7.77
C ARG A 493 25.75 -3.01 -6.46
N PRO A 494 27.00 -2.71 -6.05
CA PRO A 494 27.26 -1.96 -4.82
C PRO A 494 27.07 -0.43 -4.94
N ARG A 495 26.88 0.12 -6.15
CA ARG A 495 26.85 1.56 -6.44
C ARG A 495 25.47 2.12 -6.76
N LEU A 496 24.46 1.24 -6.88
CA LEU A 496 23.10 1.64 -7.23
C LEU A 496 22.27 1.92 -5.97
N ASN A 497 21.67 3.11 -5.93
CA ASN A 497 20.68 3.49 -4.94
C ASN A 497 19.27 3.34 -5.51
N PHE A 498 18.29 3.00 -4.68
CA PHE A 498 16.91 2.86 -5.15
C PHE A 498 16.10 4.12 -4.84
N VAL A 499 15.40 4.61 -5.85
CA VAL A 499 14.54 5.79 -5.74
C VAL A 499 13.12 5.41 -6.13
N ARG A 500 12.15 5.85 -5.33
CA ARG A 500 10.71 5.75 -5.63
C ARG A 500 10.17 7.15 -5.88
N VAL A 501 9.43 7.30 -6.98
CA VAL A 501 8.80 8.57 -7.37
C VAL A 501 7.29 8.33 -7.49
N GLN A 502 6.52 9.21 -6.86
CA GLN A 502 5.06 9.10 -6.86
C GLN A 502 4.47 9.58 -8.20
N PRO A 503 3.29 9.11 -8.59
CA PRO A 503 2.60 9.60 -9.79
C PRO A 503 2.51 11.13 -9.81
N GLY A 504 2.84 11.75 -10.94
CA GLY A 504 2.83 13.21 -11.13
C GLY A 504 4.05 13.95 -10.55
N GLN A 505 4.85 13.30 -9.71
CA GLN A 505 6.06 13.90 -9.17
C GLN A 505 7.14 14.03 -10.26
N THR A 506 7.82 15.16 -10.27
CA THR A 506 8.94 15.41 -11.20
C THR A 506 10.23 14.79 -10.65
N LEU A 507 10.90 13.97 -11.46
CA LEU A 507 12.19 13.37 -11.14
C LEU A 507 13.34 14.38 -11.29
N PHE A 508 13.36 15.12 -12.41
CA PHE A 508 14.25 16.25 -12.65
C PHE A 508 13.64 17.18 -13.71
N ARG A 509 14.01 18.47 -13.69
CA ARG A 509 13.53 19.48 -14.65
C ARG A 509 14.60 19.81 -15.68
N GLN A 510 14.17 20.17 -16.89
CA GLN A 510 15.05 20.73 -17.91
C GLN A 510 15.81 21.94 -17.35
N GLY A 511 17.12 21.98 -17.56
CA GLY A 511 18.03 23.02 -17.07
C GLY A 511 18.59 22.77 -15.67
N GLU A 512 18.10 21.79 -14.90
CA GLU A 512 18.73 21.39 -13.63
C GLU A 512 20.06 20.69 -13.86
N ASN A 513 20.93 20.65 -12.85
CA ASN A 513 22.19 19.91 -12.92
C ASN A 513 21.96 18.40 -13.09
N ALA A 514 22.85 17.76 -13.86
CA ALA A 514 22.85 16.34 -14.09
C ALA A 514 23.81 15.63 -13.12
N ASP A 515 23.25 15.14 -12.01
CA ASP A 515 24.04 14.47 -10.95
C ASP A 515 23.97 12.93 -11.01
N TYR A 516 22.92 12.40 -11.64
CA TYR A 516 22.61 10.98 -11.61
C TYR A 516 22.07 10.43 -12.93
N LEU A 517 22.40 9.18 -13.20
CA LEU A 517 21.78 8.32 -14.21
C LEU A 517 20.69 7.48 -13.56
N TYR A 518 19.58 7.23 -14.25
CA TYR A 518 18.49 6.40 -13.74
C TYR A 518 18.18 5.22 -14.66
N PHE A 519 18.04 4.03 -14.08
CA PHE A 519 17.55 2.82 -14.73
C PHE A 519 16.10 2.60 -14.32
N VAL A 520 15.19 2.56 -15.29
CA VAL A 520 13.76 2.36 -15.02
C VAL A 520 13.50 0.89 -14.73
N ARG A 521 13.12 0.57 -13.49
CA ARG A 521 12.79 -0.79 -13.04
C ARG A 521 11.32 -1.11 -13.21
N LEU A 522 10.47 -0.18 -12.81
CA LEU A 522 9.02 -0.31 -12.82
C LEU A 522 8.40 1.07 -13.03
N GLY A 523 7.24 1.09 -13.70
CA GLY A 523 6.51 2.32 -14.00
C GLY A 523 6.95 2.97 -15.30
N GLU A 524 6.30 4.09 -15.62
CA GLU A 524 6.55 4.89 -16.82
C GLU A 524 6.82 6.34 -16.47
N ALA A 525 7.76 6.93 -17.21
CA ALA A 525 8.14 8.32 -17.11
C ALA A 525 7.73 9.08 -18.37
N ARG A 526 7.19 10.29 -18.20
CA ARG A 526 7.02 11.28 -19.25
C ARG A 526 8.27 12.15 -19.29
N ILE A 527 8.85 12.27 -20.48
CA ILE A 527 9.99 13.12 -20.79
C ILE A 527 9.48 14.25 -21.68
N SER A 528 9.50 15.48 -21.18
CA SER A 528 9.07 16.67 -21.92
C SER A 528 10.20 17.67 -22.12
N VAL A 529 10.43 18.08 -23.35
CA VAL A 529 11.32 19.20 -23.70
C VAL A 529 10.47 20.44 -23.87
N HIS A 530 10.88 21.54 -23.25
CA HIS A 530 10.21 22.84 -23.34
C HIS A 530 11.05 23.80 -24.19
N LEU A 531 10.42 24.46 -25.16
CA LEU A 531 10.97 25.59 -25.91
C LEU A 531 10.05 26.79 -25.73
N HIS A 532 10.61 27.95 -25.36
CA HIS A 532 9.86 29.19 -25.11
C HIS A 532 8.65 29.02 -24.18
N GLY A 533 8.78 28.20 -23.13
CA GLY A 533 7.71 27.96 -22.14
C GLY A 533 6.59 27.02 -22.61
N LYS A 534 6.62 26.52 -23.85
CA LYS A 534 5.69 25.50 -24.37
C LYS A 534 6.36 24.15 -24.49
N VAL A 535 5.60 23.07 -24.31
CA VAL A 535 6.10 21.71 -24.51
C VAL A 535 6.36 21.50 -26.01
N ALA A 536 7.63 21.32 -26.36
CA ALA A 536 8.15 21.15 -27.70
C ALA A 536 8.38 19.67 -28.10
N LYS A 537 8.50 18.76 -27.14
CA LYS A 537 8.60 17.31 -27.42
C LYS A 537 8.12 16.53 -26.20
N THR A 538 7.33 15.48 -26.38
CA THR A 538 6.91 14.55 -25.32
C THR A 538 7.25 13.11 -25.72
N VAL A 539 7.94 12.38 -24.86
CA VAL A 539 8.27 10.95 -25.02
C VAL A 539 7.89 10.22 -23.74
N SER A 540 7.38 8.99 -23.85
CA SER A 540 7.18 8.10 -22.70
C SER A 540 8.27 7.03 -22.66
N SER A 541 8.76 6.71 -21.45
CA SER A 541 9.83 5.74 -21.23
C SER A 541 9.43 4.77 -20.13
N GLY A 542 9.53 3.47 -20.41
CA GLY A 542 9.10 2.40 -19.51
C GLY A 542 10.26 1.57 -18.94
N PRO A 543 9.96 0.42 -18.30
CA PRO A 543 10.96 -0.47 -17.72
C PRO A 543 12.01 -0.94 -18.74
N GLY A 544 13.27 -1.01 -18.30
CA GLY A 544 14.42 -1.38 -19.15
C GLY A 544 15.05 -0.21 -19.89
N THR A 545 14.52 1.00 -19.75
CA THR A 545 15.11 2.21 -20.32
C THR A 545 16.06 2.90 -19.34
N VAL A 546 17.01 3.64 -19.91
CA VAL A 546 17.93 4.52 -19.17
C VAL A 546 17.50 5.97 -19.36
N LEU A 547 17.51 6.76 -18.29
CA LEU A 547 17.11 8.16 -18.26
C LEU A 547 18.23 9.05 -17.74
N GLY A 548 18.38 10.22 -18.36
CA GLY A 548 19.21 11.32 -17.88
C GLY A 548 20.69 11.22 -18.26
N GLU A 549 21.04 10.33 -19.19
CA GLU A 549 22.40 10.10 -19.66
C GLU A 549 23.01 11.30 -20.38
N ILE A 550 22.21 12.05 -21.16
CA ILE A 550 22.69 13.12 -22.05
C ILE A 550 23.40 14.22 -21.27
N GLY A 551 22.78 14.70 -20.18
CA GLY A 551 23.37 15.73 -19.33
C GLY A 551 24.64 15.29 -18.59
N LEU A 552 24.84 13.98 -18.40
CA LEU A 552 26.03 13.42 -17.76
C LEU A 552 27.21 13.28 -18.73
N LEU A 553 26.91 13.14 -20.03
CA LEU A 553 27.91 13.05 -21.10
C LEU A 553 28.53 14.40 -21.44
N ALA A 554 27.75 15.49 -21.33
CA ALA A 554 28.19 16.83 -21.71
C ALA A 554 29.00 17.52 -20.60
N GLY A 555 30.34 17.52 -20.74
CA GLY A 555 31.30 18.42 -20.09
C GLY A 555 31.54 18.26 -18.57
N PHE A 556 32.81 18.18 -18.16
CA PHE A 556 33.37 19.18 -17.23
C PHE A 556 34.91 19.23 -17.32
N LEU A 557 35.41 20.41 -17.69
CA LEU A 557 36.82 20.79 -17.95
C LEU A 557 37.72 20.85 -16.70
N GLU A 558 37.45 20.06 -15.65
CA GLU A 558 38.21 20.14 -14.39
C GLU A 558 38.85 18.82 -13.93
N ASP A 559 38.49 17.67 -14.51
CA ASP A 559 39.08 16.38 -14.12
C ASP A 559 40.32 16.08 -15.00
N LYS A 560 41.52 16.40 -14.49
CA LYS A 560 42.85 16.27 -15.16
C LYS A 560 43.28 14.82 -15.49
N ARG A 561 42.36 13.93 -15.88
CA ARG A 561 42.66 12.55 -16.33
C ARG A 561 42.17 12.38 -17.76
N GLY A 562 43.12 12.38 -18.70
CA GLY A 562 42.94 12.50 -20.15
C GLY A 562 42.06 11.48 -20.90
N SER A 563 41.34 10.59 -20.23
CA SER A 563 40.41 9.65 -20.89
C SER A 563 39.00 10.21 -21.13
N ILE A 564 38.61 11.30 -20.46
CA ILE A 564 37.31 11.97 -20.69
C ILE A 564 37.38 12.94 -21.88
N GLU A 565 38.50 13.61 -22.10
CA GLU A 565 38.74 14.48 -23.25
C GLU A 565 38.59 13.73 -24.58
N GLU A 566 38.93 12.44 -24.62
CA GLU A 566 38.75 11.59 -25.81
C GLU A 566 37.28 11.27 -26.09
N ILE A 567 36.46 11.08 -25.05
CA ILE A 567 35.02 10.85 -25.16
C ILE A 567 34.33 12.11 -25.68
N ASP A 568 34.73 13.27 -25.14
CA ASP A 568 34.21 14.57 -25.53
C ASP A 568 34.58 14.92 -26.98
N ARG A 569 35.83 14.62 -27.38
CA ARG A 569 36.30 14.77 -28.77
C ARG A 569 35.59 13.82 -29.73
N ALA A 570 35.30 12.59 -29.32
CA ALA A 570 34.54 11.62 -30.11
C ALA A 570 33.09 12.08 -30.32
N LEU A 571 32.43 12.57 -29.26
CA LEU A 571 31.09 13.17 -29.31
C LEU A 571 31.06 14.41 -30.21
N GLN A 572 32.00 15.34 -30.03
CA GLN A 572 32.15 16.54 -30.87
C GLN A 572 32.40 16.18 -32.34
N SER A 573 33.22 15.16 -32.62
CA SER A 573 33.48 14.71 -34.01
C SER A 573 32.24 14.12 -34.69
N GLN A 574 31.37 13.44 -33.94
CA GLN A 574 30.11 12.89 -34.45
C GLN A 574 29.02 13.94 -34.59
N LEU A 575 28.98 14.95 -33.71
CA LEU A 575 28.08 16.11 -33.79
C LEU A 575 28.43 17.00 -34.99
N ASN A 576 29.72 17.29 -35.22
CA ASN A 576 30.20 18.12 -36.34
C ASN A 576 29.87 17.55 -37.73
N ARG A 577 29.71 16.22 -37.87
CA ARG A 577 29.26 15.58 -39.13
C ARG A 577 27.76 15.78 -39.40
N SER A 578 26.99 16.23 -38.42
CA SER A 578 25.52 16.30 -38.48
C SER A 578 24.97 17.69 -38.83
N GLY A 579 25.81 18.73 -38.84
CA GLY A 579 25.44 20.08 -39.29
C GLY A 579 24.83 21.02 -38.23
N ASP A 580 24.64 20.56 -36.99
CA ASP A 580 24.14 21.40 -35.89
C ASP A 580 25.30 21.97 -35.04
N ASP A 581 25.21 23.23 -34.60
CA ASP A 581 26.19 23.88 -33.71
C ASP A 581 26.18 23.20 -32.32
N PRO A 582 27.24 22.45 -31.94
CA PRO A 582 27.27 21.66 -30.71
C PRO A 582 27.17 22.53 -29.44
N ALA A 583 27.63 23.78 -29.50
CA ALA A 583 27.67 24.69 -28.36
C ALA A 583 26.31 25.37 -28.08
N GLN A 584 25.40 25.39 -29.07
CA GLN A 584 24.04 25.92 -28.90
C GLN A 584 23.01 24.85 -28.53
N ALA A 585 23.29 23.57 -28.82
CA ALA A 585 22.38 22.46 -28.54
C ALA A 585 22.44 21.95 -27.08
N PHE A 586 23.55 22.18 -26.34
CA PHE A 586 23.78 21.62 -25.00
C PHE A 586 24.52 22.57 -24.06
N PRO A 587 23.91 23.04 -22.96
CA PRO A 587 24.69 23.53 -21.83
C PRO A 587 25.36 22.33 -21.13
N PRO A 588 26.67 22.37 -20.84
CA PRO A 588 27.36 21.26 -20.18
C PRO A 588 26.80 21.02 -18.77
N GLY A 589 26.59 19.76 -18.41
CA GLY A 589 26.21 19.34 -17.06
C GLY A 589 24.75 19.56 -16.67
N VAL A 590 23.84 19.89 -17.60
CA VAL A 590 22.41 20.11 -17.28
C VAL A 590 21.46 19.12 -17.97
N ARG A 591 20.26 19.00 -17.43
CA ARG A 591 19.17 18.17 -17.99
C ARG A 591 18.60 18.81 -19.25
N THR A 592 18.54 18.03 -20.33
CA THR A 592 18.00 18.46 -21.62
C THR A 592 16.47 18.37 -21.72
N ALA A 593 15.82 17.71 -20.75
CA ALA A 593 14.38 17.54 -20.68
C ALA A 593 13.90 17.46 -19.23
N THR A 594 12.61 17.73 -19.01
CA THR A 594 11.92 17.46 -17.75
C THR A 594 11.44 16.02 -17.75
N CYS A 595 11.69 15.29 -16.67
CA CYS A 595 11.22 13.93 -16.48
C CYS A 595 10.25 13.88 -15.30
N SER A 596 9.03 13.41 -15.52
CA SER A 596 7.99 13.26 -14.49
C SER A 596 7.39 11.86 -14.52
N ALA A 597 7.07 11.31 -13.35
CA ALA A 597 6.45 10.00 -13.24
C ALA A 597 4.98 10.04 -13.72
N LEU A 598 4.61 9.13 -14.62
CA LEU A 598 3.22 8.96 -15.07
C LEU A 598 2.42 8.10 -14.09
N ASN A 599 3.06 7.07 -13.54
CA ASN A 599 2.54 6.20 -12.50
C ASN A 599 3.63 5.99 -11.44
N GLN A 600 3.46 5.01 -10.53
CA GLN A 600 4.46 4.74 -9.51
C GLN A 600 5.76 4.27 -10.16
N LEU A 601 6.81 5.07 -10.06
CA LEU A 601 8.08 4.83 -10.74
C LEU A 601 9.10 4.31 -9.73
N GLU A 602 9.65 3.12 -9.98
CA GLU A 602 10.82 2.61 -9.26
C GLU A 602 12.07 2.69 -10.14
N LEU A 603 13.11 3.32 -9.62
CA LEU A 603 14.36 3.57 -10.32
C LEU A 603 15.55 3.01 -9.55
N ALA A 604 16.57 2.57 -10.26
CA ALA A 604 17.93 2.48 -9.71
C ALA A 604 18.73 3.70 -10.19
N GLN A 605 19.37 4.39 -9.26
CA GLN A 605 20.10 5.63 -9.45
C GLN A 605 21.60 5.34 -9.34
N LEU A 606 22.38 5.82 -10.31
CA LEU A 606 23.85 5.75 -10.33
C LEU A 606 24.42 7.17 -10.29
N ALA A 607 25.37 7.43 -9.39
CA ALA A 607 26.03 8.72 -9.30
C ALA A 607 26.87 9.02 -10.54
N ARG A 608 27.01 10.30 -10.90
CA ARG A 608 27.80 10.75 -12.05
C ARG A 608 29.24 10.22 -12.03
N SER A 609 29.90 10.22 -10.87
CA SER A 609 31.28 9.71 -10.72
C SER A 609 31.39 8.24 -11.12
N ASP A 610 30.48 7.41 -10.63
CA ASP A 610 30.42 5.98 -10.94
C ASP A 610 30.00 5.73 -12.39
N PHE A 611 29.11 6.56 -12.94
CA PHE A 611 28.73 6.51 -14.35
C PHE A 611 29.92 6.76 -15.28
N LEU A 612 30.72 7.79 -15.01
CA LEU A 612 31.90 8.11 -15.82
C LEU A 612 32.99 7.04 -15.69
N GLU A 613 33.19 6.50 -14.49
CA GLU A 613 34.10 5.36 -14.29
C GLU A 613 33.59 4.09 -15.02
N MET A 614 32.29 3.84 -15.04
CA MET A 614 31.69 2.76 -15.84
C MET A 614 32.03 2.90 -17.33
N LEU A 615 31.90 4.11 -17.89
CA LEU A 615 32.23 4.37 -19.31
C LEU A 615 33.72 4.24 -19.61
N ARG A 616 34.60 4.54 -18.64
CA ARG A 616 36.05 4.32 -18.76
C ARG A 616 36.39 2.82 -18.74
N LYS A 617 35.74 2.06 -17.87
CA LYS A 617 36.01 0.63 -17.66
C LYS A 617 35.41 -0.26 -18.75
N PHE A 618 34.26 0.12 -19.31
CA PHE A 618 33.49 -0.72 -20.25
C PHE A 618 33.24 0.01 -21.56
N GLU A 619 34.16 -0.15 -22.51
CA GLU A 619 34.08 0.49 -23.84
C GLU A 619 32.80 0.15 -24.61
N VAL A 620 32.30 -1.09 -24.50
CA VAL A 620 31.07 -1.52 -25.17
C VAL A 620 29.86 -0.71 -24.70
N LEU A 621 29.78 -0.39 -23.40
CA LEU A 621 28.70 0.44 -22.85
C LEU A 621 28.85 1.89 -23.29
N ARG A 622 30.08 2.41 -23.28
CA ARG A 622 30.39 3.77 -23.76
C ARG A 622 29.87 4.00 -25.16
N ARG A 623 30.18 3.10 -26.10
CA ARG A 623 29.70 3.20 -27.48
C ARG A 623 28.18 3.21 -27.57
N ARG A 624 27.50 2.28 -26.88
CA ARG A 624 26.04 2.16 -26.91
C ARG A 624 25.32 3.37 -26.32
N ILE A 625 25.78 3.89 -25.19
CA ILE A 625 25.17 5.07 -24.56
C ILE A 625 25.29 6.28 -25.48
N ILE A 626 26.44 6.47 -26.12
CA ILE A 626 26.64 7.57 -27.07
C ILE A 626 25.71 7.42 -28.28
N GLU A 627 25.65 6.25 -28.89
CA GLU A 627 24.77 5.96 -30.04
C GLU A 627 23.28 6.22 -29.68
N GLN A 628 22.81 5.73 -28.54
CA GLN A 628 21.43 5.95 -28.07
C GLN A 628 21.14 7.42 -27.76
N SER A 629 22.08 8.13 -27.13
CA SER A 629 21.94 9.54 -26.79
C SER A 629 21.81 10.40 -28.04
N LEU A 630 22.64 10.15 -29.06
CA LEU A 630 22.59 10.85 -30.33
C LEU A 630 21.29 10.57 -31.10
N ALA A 631 20.79 9.33 -31.07
CA ALA A 631 19.54 8.98 -31.72
C ALA A 631 18.33 9.72 -31.09
N ARG A 632 18.28 9.80 -29.75
CA ARG A 632 17.23 10.53 -29.01
C ARG A 632 17.22 12.04 -29.32
N LEU A 633 18.40 12.60 -29.57
CA LEU A 633 18.58 14.00 -29.95
C LEU A 633 18.15 14.26 -31.39
N ARG A 634 18.44 13.32 -32.30
CA ARG A 634 18.11 13.43 -33.72
C ARG A 634 16.64 13.13 -34.06
N SER A 635 15.87 12.46 -33.18
CA SER A 635 14.47 12.13 -33.54
C SER A 635 13.63 13.41 -33.69
N SER A 636 13.22 13.67 -34.94
CA SER A 636 12.62 14.92 -35.45
C SER A 636 11.28 15.29 -34.79
N ALA A 637 10.99 16.59 -34.79
CA ALA A 637 9.89 17.30 -34.13
C ALA A 637 8.46 17.05 -34.67
N VAL A 638 8.14 15.88 -35.24
CA VAL A 638 6.80 15.59 -35.75
C VAL A 638 6.16 14.46 -34.96
N GLY A 639 5.43 14.83 -33.90
CA GLY A 639 4.63 13.88 -33.12
C GLY A 639 3.66 14.51 -32.12
N HIS A 640 3.49 15.85 -32.15
CA HIS A 640 2.89 16.61 -31.07
C HIS A 640 1.50 16.14 -30.63
N ARG A 641 0.55 16.05 -31.56
CA ARG A 641 -0.85 15.81 -31.17
C ARG A 641 -1.13 14.34 -30.82
N ILE A 642 -0.65 13.42 -31.64
CA ILE A 642 -0.94 11.98 -31.50
C ILE A 642 -0.25 11.42 -30.24
N LEU A 643 1.00 11.80 -29.96
CA LEU A 643 1.69 11.34 -28.75
C LEU A 643 1.10 11.94 -27.49
N ASP A 644 0.75 13.23 -27.50
CA ASP A 644 0.09 13.86 -26.35
C ASP A 644 -1.28 13.22 -26.10
N GLU A 645 -2.06 12.92 -27.15
CA GLU A 645 -3.33 12.18 -27.04
C GLU A 645 -3.11 10.73 -26.55
N TYR A 646 -2.08 10.05 -27.02
CA TYR A 646 -1.70 8.70 -26.58
C TYR A 646 -1.38 8.63 -25.09
N VAL A 647 -0.53 9.56 -24.62
CA VAL A 647 -0.14 9.68 -23.21
C VAL A 647 -1.30 10.15 -22.35
N ALA A 648 -2.06 11.16 -22.79
CA ALA A 648 -3.20 11.69 -22.05
C ALA A 648 -4.33 10.66 -21.90
N GLN A 649 -4.45 9.74 -22.86
CA GLN A 649 -5.40 8.64 -22.77
C GLN A 649 -4.89 7.45 -21.95
N GLY A 650 -3.63 7.44 -21.48
CA GLY A 650 -3.07 6.31 -20.75
C GLY A 650 -2.91 5.05 -21.60
N LEU A 651 -2.74 5.18 -22.91
CA LEU A 651 -2.70 4.02 -23.81
C LEU A 651 -1.41 3.21 -23.66
N TYR A 652 -0.33 3.84 -23.18
CA TYR A 652 0.95 3.19 -22.86
C TYR A 652 0.82 2.02 -21.88
N GLU A 653 -0.12 2.10 -20.94
CA GLU A 653 -0.39 1.03 -19.99
C GLU A 653 -1.10 -0.15 -20.64
N GLY A 654 -1.84 0.05 -21.73
CA GLY A 654 -2.77 -0.95 -22.27
C GLY A 654 -2.07 -2.16 -22.90
N GLN A 655 -2.23 -3.34 -22.30
CA GLN A 655 -1.75 -4.61 -22.90
C GLN A 655 -2.78 -5.27 -23.83
N SER A 656 -4.06 -4.91 -23.70
CA SER A 656 -5.13 -5.44 -24.56
C SER A 656 -6.28 -4.43 -24.67
N ILE A 657 -6.06 -3.35 -25.42
CA ILE A 657 -7.07 -2.32 -25.67
C ILE A 657 -8.01 -2.75 -26.79
N LEU A 658 -9.32 -2.54 -26.59
CA LEU A 658 -10.32 -2.72 -27.64
C LEU A 658 -10.33 -1.49 -28.53
N VAL A 659 -9.97 -1.67 -29.79
CA VAL A 659 -9.90 -0.60 -30.77
C VAL A 659 -10.87 -0.90 -31.90
N LEU A 660 -11.65 0.12 -32.30
CA LEU A 660 -12.51 0.09 -33.47
C LEU A 660 -11.91 0.99 -34.56
N ASP A 661 -11.62 0.41 -35.72
CA ASP A 661 -11.24 1.14 -36.92
C ASP A 661 -12.49 1.81 -37.52
N LEU A 662 -12.54 3.15 -37.47
CA LEU A 662 -13.73 3.89 -37.88
C LEU A 662 -13.95 3.91 -39.39
N ASP A 663 -12.93 3.62 -40.19
CA ASP A 663 -13.06 3.54 -41.64
C ASP A 663 -13.79 2.25 -42.06
N ASN A 664 -13.58 1.18 -41.30
CA ASN A 664 -14.21 -0.13 -41.54
C ASN A 664 -15.48 -0.35 -40.70
N CYS A 665 -15.66 0.38 -39.59
CA CYS A 665 -16.77 0.17 -38.68
C CYS A 665 -18.08 0.79 -39.19
N THR A 666 -19.01 -0.06 -39.64
CA THR A 666 -20.38 0.33 -40.04
C THR A 666 -21.34 0.58 -38.86
N ARG A 667 -20.85 0.42 -37.62
CA ARG A 667 -21.64 0.51 -36.38
C ARG A 667 -22.80 -0.48 -36.25
N CYS A 668 -22.76 -1.64 -36.91
CA CYS A 668 -23.80 -2.69 -36.90
C CYS A 668 -24.10 -3.40 -35.55
N ASP A 669 -23.48 -3.00 -34.44
CA ASP A 669 -23.66 -3.54 -33.07
C ASP A 669 -23.32 -5.03 -32.84
N ALA A 670 -22.78 -5.73 -33.84
CA ALA A 670 -22.38 -7.13 -33.72
C ALA A 670 -21.44 -7.40 -32.53
N CYS A 671 -20.47 -6.51 -32.28
CA CYS A 671 -19.55 -6.63 -31.14
C CYS A 671 -20.23 -6.54 -29.77
N THR A 672 -21.24 -5.67 -29.63
CA THR A 672 -22.04 -5.51 -28.40
C THR A 672 -22.94 -6.71 -28.20
N LYS A 673 -23.65 -7.12 -29.27
CA LYS A 673 -24.56 -8.27 -29.24
C LYS A 673 -23.81 -9.55 -28.87
N ALA A 674 -22.67 -9.83 -29.49
CA ALA A 674 -21.85 -10.99 -29.16
C ALA A 674 -21.34 -11.00 -27.71
N CYS A 675 -21.05 -9.82 -27.14
CA CYS A 675 -20.68 -9.71 -25.73
C CYS A 675 -21.85 -10.09 -24.81
N VAL A 676 -23.05 -9.57 -25.09
CA VAL A 676 -24.27 -9.91 -24.34
C VAL A 676 -24.60 -11.40 -24.50
N ASP A 677 -24.59 -11.94 -25.72
CA ASP A 677 -24.92 -13.34 -26.01
C ASP A 677 -23.96 -14.30 -25.29
N HIS A 678 -22.66 -13.98 -25.24
CA HIS A 678 -21.66 -14.81 -24.59
C HIS A 678 -21.79 -14.84 -23.06
N HIS A 679 -22.05 -13.69 -22.44
CA HIS A 679 -22.18 -13.60 -20.98
C HIS A 679 -23.62 -13.81 -20.48
N GLY A 680 -24.58 -13.86 -21.41
CA GLY A 680 -26.00 -14.07 -21.20
C GLY A 680 -26.72 -12.94 -20.45
N THR A 681 -28.02 -13.13 -20.25
CA THR A 681 -28.82 -12.43 -19.23
C THR A 681 -28.77 -13.13 -17.87
N ALA A 682 -28.26 -14.38 -17.84
CA ALA A 682 -28.31 -15.28 -16.68
C ALA A 682 -27.44 -14.86 -15.48
N THR A 683 -26.63 -13.81 -15.62
CA THR A 683 -25.90 -13.25 -14.48
C THR A 683 -26.66 -12.11 -13.79
N HIS A 684 -27.61 -11.44 -14.47
CA HIS A 684 -28.16 -10.14 -14.01
C HIS A 684 -29.60 -9.80 -14.45
N GLY A 685 -30.33 -10.69 -15.14
CA GLY A 685 -31.69 -10.44 -15.67
C GLY A 685 -31.79 -9.37 -16.76
N ILE A 686 -30.73 -8.57 -16.95
CA ILE A 686 -30.60 -7.44 -17.86
C ILE A 686 -29.39 -7.70 -18.77
N PRO A 687 -29.53 -7.57 -20.11
CA PRO A 687 -28.42 -7.74 -21.05
C PRO A 687 -27.44 -6.57 -20.95
N ILE A 688 -26.39 -6.71 -20.13
CA ILE A 688 -25.37 -5.66 -19.92
C ILE A 688 -24.08 -6.06 -20.66
N PRO A 689 -23.67 -5.34 -21.72
CA PRO A 689 -22.40 -5.59 -22.38
C PRO A 689 -21.23 -5.16 -21.47
N ARG A 690 -20.13 -5.92 -21.50
CA ARG A 690 -18.89 -5.60 -20.78
C ARG A 690 -17.98 -4.63 -21.53
N LEU A 691 -18.50 -3.99 -22.57
CA LEU A 691 -17.86 -2.98 -23.39
C LEU A 691 -18.86 -1.88 -23.74
N LEU A 692 -18.38 -0.65 -23.90
CA LEU A 692 -19.13 0.44 -24.52
C LEU A 692 -18.36 0.89 -25.76
N ARG A 693 -19.07 1.04 -26.89
CA ARG A 693 -18.51 1.62 -28.14
C ARG A 693 -18.41 3.14 -28.05
N ALA A 694 -17.94 3.63 -26.91
CA ALA A 694 -17.70 5.01 -26.61
C ALA A 694 -16.29 5.12 -26.06
N GLY A 695 -15.61 6.20 -26.40
CA GLY A 695 -14.26 6.47 -25.93
C GLY A 695 -13.57 7.51 -26.79
N ARG A 696 -12.34 7.84 -26.43
CA ARG A 696 -11.54 8.83 -27.15
C ARG A 696 -10.96 8.21 -28.42
N ARG A 697 -10.77 9.05 -29.42
CA ARG A 697 -10.14 8.67 -30.68
C ARG A 697 -8.63 8.90 -30.58
N LEU A 698 -7.89 8.07 -31.30
CA LEU A 698 -6.51 8.34 -31.67
C LEU A 698 -6.48 8.22 -33.19
N ASP A 699 -6.49 9.37 -33.85
CA ASP A 699 -6.69 9.47 -35.30
C ASP A 699 -8.01 8.78 -35.78
N ASN A 700 -7.94 7.88 -36.76
CA ASN A 700 -9.07 7.12 -37.29
C ASN A 700 -9.54 5.97 -36.38
N TYR A 701 -8.82 5.69 -35.29
CA TYR A 701 -9.15 4.59 -34.38
C TYR A 701 -9.89 5.09 -33.14
N MET A 702 -10.98 4.42 -32.76
CA MET A 702 -11.68 4.67 -31.51
C MET A 702 -11.27 3.64 -30.45
N VAL A 703 -10.76 4.12 -29.31
CA VAL A 703 -10.45 3.25 -28.16
C VAL A 703 -11.74 3.06 -27.36
N ALA A 704 -12.36 1.89 -27.49
CA ALA A 704 -13.63 1.58 -26.83
C ALA A 704 -13.44 1.37 -25.32
N THR A 705 -14.44 1.79 -24.53
CA THR A 705 -14.46 1.59 -23.08
C THR A 705 -14.63 0.11 -22.77
N SER A 706 -13.53 -0.53 -22.42
CA SER A 706 -13.47 -1.92 -21.93
C SER A 706 -12.18 -2.10 -21.14
N CYS A 707 -12.03 -3.22 -20.43
CA CYS A 707 -10.78 -3.54 -19.75
C CYS A 707 -9.61 -3.44 -20.74
N ARG A 708 -8.55 -2.72 -20.34
CA ARG A 708 -7.35 -2.49 -21.15
C ARG A 708 -6.20 -3.45 -20.82
N SER A 709 -6.39 -4.32 -19.82
CA SER A 709 -5.35 -5.16 -19.24
C SER A 709 -4.09 -4.36 -18.88
N CYS A 710 -4.26 -3.17 -18.27
CA CYS A 710 -3.18 -2.21 -17.99
C CYS A 710 -1.95 -2.88 -17.38
N THR A 711 -0.72 -2.47 -17.68
CA THR A 711 0.50 -3.00 -17.05
C THR A 711 0.43 -2.82 -15.53
N ASP A 712 0.03 -1.62 -15.09
CA ASP A 712 -0.24 -1.29 -13.69
C ASP A 712 -1.77 -1.28 -13.43
N PRO A 713 -2.33 -2.28 -12.72
CA PRO A 713 -3.76 -2.42 -12.57
C PRO A 713 -4.29 -1.61 -11.38
N HIS A 714 -4.58 -0.33 -11.60
CA HIS A 714 -5.17 0.60 -10.60
C HIS A 714 -6.37 -0.02 -9.86
N CYS A 715 -7.24 -0.69 -10.60
CA CYS A 715 -8.45 -1.32 -10.08
C CYS A 715 -8.21 -2.47 -9.08
N MET A 716 -7.05 -3.13 -9.09
CA MET A 716 -6.75 -4.21 -8.14
C MET A 716 -6.32 -3.67 -6.77
N THR A 717 -5.90 -2.40 -6.72
CA THR A 717 -5.43 -1.78 -5.48
C THR A 717 -6.61 -1.55 -4.53
N GLY A 718 -6.46 -1.99 -3.29
CA GLY A 718 -7.44 -1.74 -2.23
C GLY A 718 -8.67 -2.67 -2.22
N CYS A 719 -8.69 -3.75 -3.00
CA CYS A 719 -9.79 -4.72 -2.90
C CYS A 719 -9.79 -5.41 -1.52
N PRO A 720 -10.77 -5.17 -0.64
CA PRO A 720 -10.73 -5.61 0.76
C PRO A 720 -10.85 -7.13 0.92
N VAL A 721 -11.42 -7.80 -0.07
CA VAL A 721 -11.77 -9.24 -0.06
C VAL A 721 -10.99 -10.05 -1.09
N ASP A 722 -10.03 -9.43 -1.77
CA ASP A 722 -9.16 -10.08 -2.76
C ASP A 722 -9.96 -10.84 -3.85
N SER A 723 -11.09 -10.26 -4.28
CA SER A 723 -11.95 -10.83 -5.35
C SER A 723 -11.47 -10.49 -6.75
N ILE A 724 -10.60 -9.49 -6.87
CA ILE A 724 -10.08 -9.00 -8.14
C ILE A 724 -8.64 -9.47 -8.32
N HIS A 725 -8.33 -10.06 -9.47
CA HIS A 725 -6.99 -10.55 -9.75
C HIS A 725 -6.71 -10.64 -11.25
N ARG A 726 -5.49 -11.03 -11.65
CA ARG A 726 -5.13 -11.18 -13.08
C ARG A 726 -5.49 -12.56 -13.60
N GLY A 727 -6.10 -12.60 -14.77
CA GLY A 727 -6.32 -13.82 -15.54
C GLY A 727 -5.20 -14.11 -16.53
N LYS A 728 -5.40 -15.15 -17.36
CA LYS A 728 -4.38 -15.73 -18.26
C LYS A 728 -3.78 -14.72 -19.24
N HIS A 729 -4.58 -13.80 -19.78
CA HIS A 729 -4.17 -12.77 -20.76
C HIS A 729 -4.02 -11.39 -20.09
N LEU A 730 -3.69 -11.37 -18.79
CA LEU A 730 -3.55 -10.16 -17.95
C LEU A 730 -4.82 -9.33 -17.82
N GLN A 731 -5.97 -9.82 -18.27
CA GLN A 731 -7.26 -9.22 -17.96
C GLN A 731 -7.51 -9.25 -16.46
N ILE A 732 -8.39 -8.35 -16.04
CA ILE A 732 -8.92 -8.33 -14.70
C ILE A 732 -10.04 -9.36 -14.59
N VAL A 733 -9.93 -10.23 -13.60
CA VAL A 733 -10.92 -11.27 -13.27
C VAL A 733 -11.52 -10.93 -11.92
N ILE A 734 -12.85 -10.91 -11.85
CA ILE A 734 -13.60 -10.58 -10.65
C ILE A 734 -14.46 -11.78 -10.21
N GLU A 735 -14.08 -12.36 -9.09
CA GLU A 735 -14.70 -13.55 -8.51
C GLU A 735 -16.07 -13.26 -7.89
N ASP A 736 -16.87 -14.32 -7.74
CA ASP A 736 -18.22 -14.25 -7.16
C ASP A 736 -18.24 -13.85 -5.67
N HIS A 737 -17.12 -13.95 -4.95
CA HIS A 737 -16.99 -13.44 -3.57
C HIS A 737 -16.74 -11.91 -3.50
N CYS A 738 -16.87 -11.20 -4.62
CA CYS A 738 -16.92 -9.74 -4.64
C CYS A 738 -18.11 -9.24 -3.82
N ILE A 739 -17.85 -8.29 -2.90
CA ILE A 739 -18.84 -7.71 -1.99
C ILE A 739 -19.48 -6.42 -2.50
N GLY A 740 -19.15 -5.99 -3.72
CA GLY A 740 -19.79 -4.82 -4.34
C GLY A 740 -19.32 -3.45 -3.84
N CYS A 741 -18.15 -3.36 -3.19
CA CYS A 741 -17.72 -2.12 -2.52
C CYS A 741 -17.41 -0.90 -3.41
N GLY A 742 -17.43 -1.06 -4.74
CA GLY A 742 -17.23 0.02 -5.71
C GLY A 742 -15.79 0.48 -5.93
N LEU A 743 -14.86 0.19 -5.00
CA LEU A 743 -13.52 0.77 -5.01
C LEU A 743 -12.74 0.53 -6.31
N CYS A 744 -12.86 -0.67 -6.90
CA CYS A 744 -12.23 -0.98 -8.19
C CYS A 744 -12.80 -0.18 -9.36
N ALA A 745 -14.10 0.17 -9.32
CA ALA A 745 -14.74 1.00 -10.34
C ALA A 745 -14.29 2.46 -10.23
N GLU A 746 -14.22 2.99 -9.01
CA GLU A 746 -13.67 4.32 -8.71
C GLU A 746 -12.19 4.43 -9.12
N ASN A 747 -11.39 3.40 -8.80
CA ASN A 747 -9.96 3.35 -9.12
C ASN A 747 -9.68 3.13 -10.62
N CYS A 748 -10.67 2.82 -11.45
CA CYS A 748 -10.44 2.61 -12.87
C CYS A 748 -10.48 3.97 -13.61
N PRO A 749 -9.35 4.55 -14.02
CA PRO A 749 -9.34 5.86 -14.68
C PRO A 749 -10.01 5.82 -16.07
N TYR A 750 -10.27 4.61 -16.59
CA TYR A 750 -10.82 4.38 -17.91
C TYR A 750 -12.32 4.04 -17.88
N GLY A 751 -12.95 3.97 -16.70
CA GLY A 751 -14.38 3.66 -16.57
C GLY A 751 -14.77 2.26 -17.05
N SER A 752 -13.82 1.31 -17.03
CA SER A 752 -13.98 -0.02 -17.63
C SER A 752 -14.62 -1.08 -16.71
N ILE A 753 -14.95 -0.70 -15.47
CA ILE A 753 -15.56 -1.58 -14.46
C ILE A 753 -16.94 -1.04 -14.12
N PHE A 754 -17.93 -1.92 -14.19
CA PHE A 754 -19.34 -1.63 -13.95
C PHE A 754 -19.81 -2.36 -12.70
N MET A 755 -20.69 -1.71 -11.91
CA MET A 755 -21.32 -2.34 -10.76
C MET A 755 -22.66 -2.90 -11.17
N ILE A 756 -22.88 -4.20 -10.96
CA ILE A 756 -24.08 -4.91 -11.37
C ILE A 756 -24.61 -5.82 -10.25
N PRO A 757 -25.94 -6.03 -10.13
CA PRO A 757 -26.50 -6.87 -9.07
C PRO A 757 -26.11 -8.35 -9.22
N ASN A 758 -25.47 -8.97 -8.23
CA ASN A 758 -25.11 -10.38 -8.24
C ASN A 758 -26.33 -11.24 -7.89
N GLU A 759 -26.99 -11.82 -8.90
CA GLU A 759 -28.18 -12.65 -8.66
C GLU A 759 -27.88 -13.97 -7.93
N ARG A 760 -26.62 -14.43 -7.96
CA ARG A 760 -26.16 -15.63 -7.24
C ARG A 760 -25.96 -15.39 -5.75
N ASN A 761 -25.84 -14.14 -5.33
CA ASN A 761 -25.66 -13.79 -3.93
C ASN A 761 -26.68 -12.72 -3.53
N ARG A 762 -27.83 -13.15 -3.05
CA ARG A 762 -28.92 -12.25 -2.65
C ARG A 762 -28.81 -11.89 -1.18
N ILE A 763 -29.03 -10.62 -0.87
CA ILE A 763 -29.00 -10.07 0.49
C ILE A 763 -30.35 -9.44 0.83
N ALA A 764 -30.73 -9.53 2.10
CA ALA A 764 -31.85 -8.76 2.63
C ALA A 764 -31.35 -7.34 2.93
N VAL A 765 -32.00 -6.34 2.34
CA VAL A 765 -31.78 -4.92 2.61
C VAL A 765 -33.05 -4.30 3.18
N PRO A 766 -32.97 -3.41 4.18
CA PRO A 766 -34.13 -2.67 4.66
C PRO A 766 -34.76 -1.85 3.54
N ASP A 767 -36.09 -1.76 3.52
CA ASP A 767 -36.82 -0.87 2.62
C ASP A 767 -36.48 0.60 3.01
N PRO A 768 -36.02 1.44 2.06
CA PRO A 768 -35.64 2.82 2.33
C PRO A 768 -36.78 3.69 2.88
N GLU A 769 -38.03 3.38 2.52
CA GLU A 769 -39.24 4.11 2.94
C GLU A 769 -39.87 3.46 4.18
N HIS A 770 -39.68 2.15 4.37
CA HIS A 770 -40.27 1.39 5.47
C HIS A 770 -39.24 0.48 6.16
N LEU A 771 -38.38 1.04 7.02
CA LEU A 771 -37.25 0.35 7.67
C LEU A 771 -37.60 -0.97 8.42
N GLU A 772 -38.87 -1.23 8.73
CA GLU A 772 -39.36 -2.50 9.31
C GLU A 772 -39.54 -3.63 8.29
N ARG A 773 -39.49 -3.32 6.99
CA ARG A 773 -39.61 -4.26 5.87
C ARG A 773 -38.24 -4.49 5.25
N THR A 774 -38.03 -5.68 4.69
CA THR A 774 -36.79 -6.03 3.99
C THR A 774 -37.10 -6.51 2.57
N HIS A 775 -36.30 -6.05 1.62
CA HIS A 775 -36.32 -6.51 0.23
C HIS A 775 -35.11 -7.40 -0.02
N ILE A 776 -35.31 -8.47 -0.80
CA ILE A 776 -34.22 -9.34 -1.23
C ILE A 776 -33.69 -8.80 -2.56
N VAL A 777 -32.47 -8.28 -2.55
CA VAL A 777 -31.80 -7.77 -3.75
C VAL A 777 -30.51 -8.55 -4.03
N GLY A 778 -30.06 -8.58 -5.28
CA GLY A 778 -28.73 -9.11 -5.59
C GLY A 778 -27.65 -8.20 -5.01
N GLN A 779 -26.71 -8.75 -4.25
CA GLN A 779 -25.56 -7.99 -3.73
C GLN A 779 -24.80 -7.40 -4.91
N MET A 780 -24.45 -6.12 -4.91
CA MET A 780 -23.68 -5.55 -6.02
C MET A 780 -22.36 -6.31 -6.21
N LYS A 781 -21.94 -6.50 -7.46
CA LYS A 781 -20.67 -7.10 -7.85
C LYS A 781 -20.05 -6.25 -8.96
N ALA A 782 -18.74 -6.10 -8.91
CA ALA A 782 -18.00 -5.47 -9.98
C ALA A 782 -17.87 -6.43 -11.17
N ALA A 783 -18.00 -5.91 -12.37
CA ALA A 783 -17.89 -6.64 -13.61
C ALA A 783 -17.14 -5.82 -14.66
N ASN A 784 -16.44 -6.51 -15.54
CA ASN A 784 -15.59 -5.92 -16.55
C ASN A 784 -15.40 -6.90 -17.71
N CYS A 785 -14.86 -6.40 -18.82
CA CYS A 785 -14.42 -7.28 -19.90
C CYS A 785 -13.33 -8.22 -19.38
N ASP A 786 -13.60 -9.52 -19.49
CA ASP A 786 -12.73 -10.63 -19.09
C ASP A 786 -12.01 -11.25 -20.30
N LEU A 787 -12.03 -10.57 -21.45
CA LEU A 787 -11.56 -11.09 -22.73
C LEU A 787 -12.17 -12.45 -23.11
N CYS A 788 -13.37 -12.75 -22.56
CA CYS A 788 -14.14 -13.99 -22.64
C CYS A 788 -13.36 -15.24 -22.16
N ASP A 789 -12.65 -15.02 -21.05
CA ASP A 789 -11.68 -15.82 -20.30
C ASP A 789 -11.64 -17.35 -20.49
N ALA A 790 -11.01 -17.80 -21.60
CA ALA A 790 -10.19 -19.04 -21.75
C ALA A 790 -9.79 -19.33 -23.21
N ALA A 791 -10.40 -18.68 -24.21
CA ALA A 791 -10.15 -18.96 -25.63
C ALA A 791 -8.91 -18.22 -26.18
N GLY A 792 -7.99 -18.97 -26.80
CA GLY A 792 -6.79 -18.42 -27.47
C GLY A 792 -5.44 -18.82 -26.83
N GLU A 793 -4.36 -18.55 -27.56
CA GLU A 793 -2.99 -18.70 -27.08
C GLU A 793 -2.68 -17.65 -26.01
N LEU A 794 -1.73 -17.93 -25.09
CA LEU A 794 -1.37 -17.04 -23.97
C LEU A 794 -1.11 -15.58 -24.43
N SER A 795 -0.54 -15.42 -25.63
CA SER A 795 -0.15 -14.16 -26.26
C SER A 795 -1.25 -13.46 -27.08
N SER A 796 -2.37 -14.11 -27.40
CA SER A 796 -3.39 -13.56 -28.30
C SER A 796 -4.81 -13.95 -27.87
N PRO A 797 -5.49 -13.09 -27.06
CA PRO A 797 -6.88 -13.33 -26.69
C PRO A 797 -7.80 -13.12 -27.91
N HIS A 798 -8.79 -13.99 -28.08
CA HIS A 798 -9.76 -13.90 -29.17
C HIS A 798 -11.20 -13.76 -28.63
N PRO A 799 -11.58 -12.58 -28.11
CA PRO A 799 -12.87 -12.38 -27.47
C PRO A 799 -14.02 -12.35 -28.49
N ALA A 800 -15.21 -12.74 -28.06
CA ALA A 800 -16.41 -12.81 -28.89
C ALA A 800 -16.73 -11.48 -29.62
N CYS A 801 -16.45 -10.34 -28.99
CA CYS A 801 -16.70 -9.03 -29.58
C CYS A 801 -15.81 -8.70 -30.80
N VAL A 802 -14.61 -9.28 -30.86
CA VAL A 802 -13.70 -9.18 -32.01
C VAL A 802 -14.10 -10.21 -33.06
N ALA A 803 -14.29 -11.47 -32.64
CA ALA A 803 -14.65 -12.58 -33.54
C ALA A 803 -15.96 -12.35 -34.31
N ALA A 804 -16.91 -11.63 -33.71
CA ALA A 804 -18.21 -11.36 -34.32
C ALA A 804 -18.23 -10.14 -35.26
N CYS A 805 -17.12 -9.41 -35.44
CA CYS A 805 -17.10 -8.24 -36.30
C CYS A 805 -17.11 -8.66 -37.79
N PRO A 806 -18.16 -8.37 -38.58
CA PRO A 806 -18.24 -8.80 -39.97
C PRO A 806 -17.46 -7.91 -40.94
N HIS A 807 -16.78 -6.89 -40.43
CA HIS A 807 -16.08 -5.86 -41.21
C HIS A 807 -14.60 -5.76 -40.85
N ASP A 808 -14.07 -6.71 -40.08
CA ASP A 808 -12.68 -6.70 -39.58
C ASP A 808 -12.29 -5.35 -38.94
N ALA A 809 -13.25 -4.67 -38.31
CA ALA A 809 -13.08 -3.34 -37.76
C ALA A 809 -12.72 -3.34 -36.27
N ALA A 810 -12.87 -4.46 -35.56
CA ALA A 810 -12.65 -4.55 -34.12
C ALA A 810 -11.37 -5.35 -33.82
N PHE A 811 -10.50 -4.81 -32.97
CA PHE A 811 -9.21 -5.41 -32.66
C PHE A 811 -8.89 -5.36 -31.15
N ARG A 812 -8.15 -6.35 -30.66
CA ARG A 812 -7.39 -6.28 -29.41
C ARG A 812 -5.91 -6.10 -29.75
N MET A 813 -5.29 -5.05 -29.23
CA MET A 813 -3.86 -4.78 -29.43
C MET A 813 -3.27 -4.11 -28.19
N THR A 814 -1.96 -4.00 -28.12
CA THR A 814 -1.26 -3.19 -27.11
C THR A 814 -1.30 -1.70 -27.49
N GLY A 815 -1.08 -0.81 -26.51
CA GLY A 815 -0.89 0.62 -26.76
C GLY A 815 0.19 0.93 -27.81
N PRO A 816 1.41 0.38 -27.67
CA PRO A 816 2.48 0.58 -28.64
C PRO A 816 2.11 0.08 -30.06
N GLU A 817 1.38 -1.02 -30.20
CA GLU A 817 0.91 -1.49 -31.51
C GLU A 817 -0.09 -0.51 -32.14
N LEU A 818 -1.01 0.05 -31.36
CA LEU A 818 -1.94 1.08 -31.84
C LEU A 818 -1.18 2.33 -32.30
N LEU A 819 -0.24 2.82 -31.48
CA LEU A 819 0.58 3.98 -31.84
C LEU A 819 1.38 3.71 -33.12
N GLY A 820 1.92 2.49 -33.27
CA GLY A 820 2.61 2.06 -34.48
C GLY A 820 1.69 2.04 -35.71
N ARG A 821 0.43 1.61 -35.58
CA ARG A 821 -0.54 1.65 -36.69
C ARG A 821 -0.87 3.08 -37.09
N VAL A 822 -1.14 3.96 -36.12
CA VAL A 822 -1.45 5.37 -36.37
C VAL A 822 -0.26 6.08 -37.04
N ARG A 823 0.97 5.83 -36.58
CA ARG A 823 2.19 6.43 -37.18
C ARG A 823 2.43 6.00 -38.63
N ARG A 824 2.01 4.79 -39.04
CA ARG A 824 2.25 4.25 -40.39
C ARG A 824 1.25 4.71 -41.45
N GLY A 825 0.08 5.22 -41.06
CA GLY A 825 -1.02 5.50 -41.98
C GLY A 825 -1.64 4.22 -42.59
N HIS A 826 -2.87 4.31 -43.10
CA HIS A 826 -3.61 3.16 -43.64
C HIS A 826 -2.89 2.46 -44.81
N GLY A 827 -2.71 1.12 -44.72
CA GLY A 827 -2.53 0.24 -45.90
C GLY A 827 -1.24 -0.59 -46.01
N GLY A 828 -0.27 -0.49 -45.10
CA GLY A 828 0.93 -1.34 -45.15
C GLY A 828 0.70 -2.76 -44.57
N PRO A 829 1.20 -3.85 -45.20
CA PRO A 829 1.06 -5.20 -44.64
C PRO A 829 1.72 -5.31 -43.27
N VAL A 830 1.16 -6.16 -42.39
CA VAL A 830 1.72 -6.48 -41.07
C VAL A 830 3.05 -7.21 -41.27
N MET A 831 4.13 -6.46 -41.36
CA MET A 831 5.49 -6.97 -41.22
C MET A 831 6.01 -6.62 -39.82
N PRO A 832 6.79 -7.53 -39.22
CA PRO A 832 7.41 -7.30 -37.93
C PRO A 832 8.21 -5.99 -37.90
N LEU A 833 8.17 -5.29 -36.78
CA LEU A 833 8.92 -4.05 -36.53
C LEU A 833 10.37 -4.24 -36.99
N ARG A 834 10.84 -3.43 -37.95
CA ARG A 834 12.27 -3.30 -38.20
C ARG A 834 12.87 -2.46 -37.08
N ASP A 835 14.04 -2.87 -36.60
CA ASP A 835 14.71 -2.32 -35.41
C ASP A 835 14.95 -0.80 -35.45
N ASP A 836 14.86 -0.17 -36.62
CA ASP A 836 15.12 1.26 -36.81
C ASP A 836 14.00 2.17 -36.27
N ASP A 837 12.74 1.71 -36.18
CA ASP A 837 11.59 2.53 -35.74
C ASP A 837 11.35 2.51 -34.23
N ALA A 838 12.04 1.64 -33.48
CA ALA A 838 11.92 1.55 -32.02
C ALA A 838 12.77 2.60 -31.27
N ILE A 839 13.57 3.40 -32.00
CA ILE A 839 14.51 4.38 -31.43
C ILE A 839 14.02 5.84 -31.59
N ALA A 840 12.87 6.07 -32.26
CA ALA A 840 12.36 7.42 -32.56
C ALA A 840 11.35 8.01 -31.56
#